data_AF-A0A6J2RLA7-F1
#
_entry.id   AF-A0A6J2RLA7-F1
#
_cell.length_a   1.000
_cell.length_b   1.000
_cell.length_c   1.000
_cell.angle_alpha   90.00
_cell.angle_beta   90.00
_cell.angle_gamma   90.00
#
_symmetry.space_group_name_H-M   'P 1'
#
loop_
_entity.id
_entity.type
_entity.pdbx_description
1 polymer ?
#
loop_
_entity_poly.entity_id
_entity_poly.type
_entity_poly.pdbx_seq_one_letter_code
_entity_poly.pdbx_strand_id
1 'polypeptide(L)'
;MMLLVLQAALEALDDLNLFGAKGGPGSVVHALADDIQHCQSILTSMLPRASISKEVDAGVLAIISYPAFAVDDISIVNMTKEEIISKLQGRYGCCRFLRDGHKTPKEDPNRLYYESAELKLFENIECEWPLFWTYLILDGIFINSPEQVQEYQEALEGILIKQKDGMRLLPELYSVPPDKVEEEYLNPHSVERVPMGKCPLKWGQSLYILGNLLSEGFLAPGEIDPLNRRFSTIPKPDVVVQVSILAETEEIKELLLKNGITVETVADLHPIHVQPSRVLSHIYARLGRNPRLGLTGRPYRRIGVLGTSKFYTIRNTIFSFTPQFIDHQQFYMALDNKMIVEMLRTEISYLASRWRMTGRPTVTFPISQTMLTEDHTNLDPAVVATLKKLQDGYYGGARIQTGKLSEFLTTSCFAHLSFLDGKGSGSMSRNDEQNDDDDDEGDSDGYVHELRYDDEADDLAQYLDHLLAHSTPKKPTRAVGALGKFKALATKTKEMVSLMNKAQELNVHNVNMYLPNKLFRSPQPSLNLNLPDSSAPQEAQALEAKVSTEGGIPKDASGGVDHNALVQLLKDTQSLQDQADILYILFKDKGMEWDTQLHGKGSTVRSLLSHLYEKAGDLKHWGLIRMISGMLKKKVEELDSACSDLLAHQKHLTVGLPPEPREKTITAPIPPDQLAALIDEASDNNISVAILTQEIMVYLAMSIRTQPSLFSEMFRLRIGLIIQVMATELAQSLNCSGEEATESLMSLAPSELKNLLHHILSGKEFGVQRSVRELDAGVSPAISIHHLGNVGATKSERAGISKLKSDMKMGMRSQSLDIENFESGRYRLPSIESLDMSPECSPVAKDTRHGQWLRRRRLDGALNRVPVGFYQKVWKILQKCHGLSIEGFVLPSSTTREMTPGEIKFSVHVETVLNRVPQPEYRQLLVEAILVLTMLADVEIPSIGSIINVEKIVHLANDMFYKDQRDLGAEEHILERDPSTGVCRLLYDSAPSGRFGSMTYLTKAVAVYVQDFLPSGSCAVQ
;
A
#
# COMPACT_ATOMS: atom_id res chain seq x y z
N MET A 1 5.50 -11.95 -17.60
CA MET A 1 6.37 -11.46 -18.70
C MET A 1 5.80 -10.26 -19.44
N MET A 2 4.56 -10.28 -19.97
CA MET A 2 3.98 -9.13 -20.71
C MET A 2 3.90 -7.84 -19.88
N LEU A 3 3.52 -7.94 -18.59
CA LEU A 3 3.57 -6.81 -17.64
C LEU A 3 5.00 -6.31 -17.35
N LEU A 4 6.01 -7.17 -17.46
CA LEU A 4 7.39 -6.83 -17.14
C LEU A 4 8.06 -6.04 -18.25
N VAL A 5 7.68 -6.28 -19.51
CA VAL A 5 8.15 -5.50 -20.68
C VAL A 5 7.39 -4.18 -20.81
N LEU A 6 6.18 -4.09 -20.24
CA LEU A 6 5.28 -2.94 -20.39
C LEU A 6 5.95 -1.63 -19.98
N GLN A 7 6.70 -1.60 -18.88
CA GLN A 7 7.41 -0.40 -18.44
C GLN A 7 8.37 0.12 -19.52
N ALA A 8 9.26 -0.75 -20.02
CA ALA A 8 10.22 -0.37 -21.05
C ALA A 8 9.53 0.07 -22.35
N ALA A 9 8.42 -0.57 -22.70
CA ALA A 9 7.61 -0.19 -23.85
C ALA A 9 6.95 1.18 -23.66
N LEU A 10 6.38 1.47 -22.48
CA LEU A 10 5.76 2.77 -22.18
C LEU A 10 6.79 3.90 -22.24
N GLU A 11 7.97 3.69 -21.65
CA GLU A 11 9.07 4.65 -21.71
C GLU A 11 9.59 4.85 -23.16
N ALA A 12 9.62 3.81 -23.98
CA ALA A 12 10.07 3.90 -25.37
C ALA A 12 9.01 4.55 -26.29
N LEU A 13 7.74 4.45 -25.93
CA LEU A 13 6.61 5.03 -26.68
C LEU A 13 6.31 6.47 -26.26
N ASP A 14 6.76 6.93 -25.09
CA ASP A 14 6.50 8.29 -24.63
C ASP A 14 7.11 9.32 -25.59
N ASP A 15 6.32 10.33 -25.95
CA ASP A 15 6.62 11.34 -26.97
C ASP A 15 6.93 10.78 -28.38
N LEU A 16 6.66 9.50 -28.65
CA LEU A 16 6.80 8.92 -29.98
C LEU A 16 5.64 9.35 -30.89
N ASN A 17 5.98 9.96 -32.02
CA ASN A 17 5.02 10.23 -33.09
C ASN A 17 4.86 9.00 -33.99
N LEU A 18 3.67 8.39 -33.96
CA LEU A 18 3.38 7.14 -34.70
C LEU A 18 3.52 7.26 -36.22
N PHE A 19 3.44 8.47 -36.78
CA PHE A 19 3.61 8.73 -38.22
C PHE A 19 4.92 9.49 -38.53
N GLY A 20 5.85 9.56 -37.56
CA GLY A 20 7.12 10.25 -37.68
C GLY A 20 6.94 11.71 -38.12
N ALA A 21 7.73 12.15 -39.10
CA ALA A 21 7.70 13.52 -39.61
C ALA A 21 6.35 13.92 -40.28
N LYS A 22 5.49 12.95 -40.63
CA LYS A 22 4.19 13.21 -41.25
C LYS A 22 3.04 13.30 -40.23
N GLY A 23 3.29 12.98 -38.96
CA GLY A 23 2.26 13.01 -37.93
C GLY A 23 2.14 14.38 -37.27
N GLY A 24 0.91 14.79 -36.96
CA GLY A 24 0.66 15.99 -36.16
C GLY A 24 0.69 15.72 -34.65
N PRO A 25 0.44 16.74 -33.81
CA PRO A 25 0.35 16.59 -32.35
C PRO A 25 -0.60 15.47 -31.87
N GLY A 26 -1.67 15.22 -32.63
CA GLY A 26 -2.66 14.19 -32.31
C GLY A 26 -2.20 12.74 -32.52
N SER A 27 -1.01 12.51 -33.10
CA SER A 27 -0.43 11.16 -33.28
C SER A 27 0.76 10.87 -32.38
N VAL A 28 1.04 11.76 -31.42
CA VAL A 28 2.04 11.56 -30.38
C VAL A 28 1.44 10.71 -29.27
N VAL A 29 2.16 9.65 -28.88
CA VAL A 29 1.81 8.85 -27.71
C VAL A 29 2.34 9.54 -26.47
N HIS A 30 1.51 9.66 -25.44
CA HIS A 30 1.92 10.19 -24.14
C HIS A 30 1.74 9.11 -23.07
N ALA A 31 2.83 8.77 -22.39
CA ALA A 31 2.85 7.93 -21.21
C ALA A 31 3.10 8.81 -19.97
N LEU A 32 2.37 8.56 -18.89
CA LEU A 32 2.51 9.35 -17.68
C LEU A 32 3.64 8.80 -16.81
N ALA A 33 4.50 9.69 -16.31
CA ALA A 33 5.62 9.33 -15.44
C ALA A 33 5.17 8.55 -14.19
N ASP A 34 4.02 8.92 -13.59
CA ASP A 34 3.46 8.21 -12.44
C ASP A 34 3.07 6.76 -12.79
N ASP A 35 2.48 6.53 -13.97
CA ASP A 35 2.08 5.18 -14.43
C ASP A 35 3.33 4.30 -14.72
N ILE A 36 4.37 4.89 -15.30
CA ILE A 36 5.66 4.21 -15.55
C ILE A 36 6.31 3.81 -14.22
N GLN A 37 6.39 4.74 -13.26
CA GLN A 37 6.99 4.49 -11.96
C GLN A 37 6.23 3.43 -11.16
N HIS A 38 4.90 3.38 -11.31
CA HIS A 38 4.08 2.32 -10.73
C HIS A 38 4.42 0.96 -11.35
N CYS A 39 4.54 0.86 -12.67
CA CYS A 39 4.99 -0.35 -13.35
C CYS A 39 6.39 -0.79 -12.88
N GLN A 40 7.32 0.15 -12.72
CA GLN A 40 8.66 -0.12 -12.22
C GLN A 40 8.64 -0.66 -10.78
N SER A 41 7.78 -0.12 -9.92
CA SER A 41 7.65 -0.60 -8.54
C SER A 41 7.14 -2.04 -8.48
N ILE A 42 6.17 -2.39 -9.34
CA ILE A 42 5.69 -3.77 -9.53
C ILE A 42 6.79 -4.68 -10.06
N LEU A 43 7.53 -4.23 -11.08
CA LEU A 43 8.62 -5.01 -11.66
C LEU A 43 9.67 -5.35 -10.59
N THR A 44 10.10 -4.33 -9.85
CA THR A 44 11.15 -4.44 -8.84
C THR A 44 10.77 -5.38 -7.70
N SER A 45 9.50 -5.39 -7.27
CA SER A 45 9.01 -6.28 -6.22
C SER A 45 8.77 -7.73 -6.70
N MET A 46 8.61 -7.91 -8.02
CA MET A 46 8.46 -9.22 -8.63
C MET A 46 9.80 -9.92 -8.82
N LEU A 47 10.88 -9.25 -9.22
CA LEU A 47 12.13 -9.94 -9.50
C LEU A 47 12.67 -10.73 -8.28
N PRO A 48 13.25 -11.93 -8.49
CA PRO A 48 13.66 -12.54 -9.77
C PRO A 48 12.58 -13.39 -10.47
N ARG A 49 11.33 -13.39 -9.99
CA ARG A 49 10.23 -14.20 -10.54
C ARG A 49 9.44 -13.44 -11.60
N ALA A 50 8.83 -14.21 -12.51
CA ALA A 50 7.90 -13.68 -13.51
C ALA A 50 6.41 -13.69 -13.08
N SER A 51 6.08 -14.42 -12.01
CA SER A 51 4.74 -14.54 -11.41
C SER A 51 4.81 -15.07 -9.98
N ILE A 52 3.71 -14.97 -9.22
CA ILE A 52 3.60 -15.49 -7.83
C ILE A 52 3.73 -17.01 -7.70
N SER A 53 3.55 -17.73 -8.81
CA SER A 53 3.61 -19.19 -8.92
C SER A 53 4.99 -19.71 -9.33
N LYS A 54 5.99 -18.83 -9.36
CA LYS A 54 7.36 -19.15 -9.73
C LYS A 54 8.29 -18.51 -8.73
N GLU A 55 9.35 -19.23 -8.39
CA GLU A 55 10.43 -18.71 -7.54
C GLU A 55 11.42 -17.87 -8.36
N VAL A 56 11.80 -18.35 -9.54
CA VAL A 56 12.73 -17.69 -10.48
C VAL A 56 12.33 -18.06 -11.91
N ASP A 57 12.56 -17.15 -12.87
CA ASP A 57 12.25 -17.37 -14.29
C ASP A 57 13.35 -16.78 -15.17
N ALA A 58 14.01 -17.60 -16.00
CA ALA A 58 15.12 -17.17 -16.85
C ALA A 58 14.67 -16.14 -17.93
N GLY A 59 13.37 -16.08 -18.25
CA GLY A 59 12.80 -15.09 -19.16
C GLY A 59 12.98 -13.65 -18.70
N VAL A 60 13.24 -13.41 -17.40
CA VAL A 60 13.50 -12.05 -16.90
C VAL A 60 14.89 -11.52 -17.30
N LEU A 61 15.78 -12.34 -17.88
CA LEU A 61 17.03 -11.87 -18.50
C LEU A 61 16.75 -10.80 -19.58
N ALA A 62 15.68 -10.99 -20.36
CA ALA A 62 15.24 -10.02 -21.37
C ALA A 62 14.68 -8.71 -20.77
N ILE A 63 14.45 -8.68 -19.45
CA ILE A 63 13.91 -7.53 -18.70
C ILE A 63 15.03 -6.74 -18.03
N ILE A 64 15.91 -7.45 -17.30
CA ILE A 64 17.03 -6.85 -16.58
C ILE A 64 18.17 -6.43 -17.51
N SER A 65 18.23 -7.01 -18.72
CA SER A 65 19.23 -6.76 -19.75
C SER A 65 18.56 -6.48 -21.09
N TYR A 66 19.29 -6.68 -22.19
CA TYR A 66 18.77 -6.50 -23.54
C TYR A 66 17.57 -7.43 -23.82
N PRO A 67 16.47 -6.94 -24.41
CA PRO A 67 16.32 -5.60 -25.00
C PRO A 67 15.73 -4.52 -24.09
N ALA A 68 15.17 -4.88 -22.93
CA ALA A 68 14.31 -3.95 -22.19
C ALA A 68 15.08 -2.98 -21.29
N PHE A 69 16.14 -3.44 -20.59
CA PHE A 69 16.86 -2.67 -19.57
C PHE A 69 15.92 -1.94 -18.60
N ALA A 70 14.86 -2.63 -18.17
CA ALA A 70 13.73 -2.02 -17.46
C ALA A 70 14.03 -1.74 -15.97
N VAL A 71 15.07 -2.35 -15.42
CA VAL A 71 15.47 -2.22 -14.01
C VAL A 71 16.60 -1.22 -13.90
N ASP A 72 16.45 -0.22 -13.02
CA ASP A 72 17.44 0.82 -12.78
C ASP A 72 18.32 0.54 -11.54
N ASP A 73 17.97 -0.44 -10.71
CA ASP A 73 18.76 -0.85 -9.55
C ASP A 73 19.71 -2.01 -9.91
N ILE A 74 21.01 -1.70 -10.00
CA ILE A 74 22.06 -2.67 -10.32
C ILE A 74 22.14 -3.82 -9.31
N SER A 75 21.81 -3.58 -8.04
CA SER A 75 21.84 -4.62 -7.01
C SER A 75 20.79 -5.69 -7.29
N ILE A 76 19.60 -5.26 -7.74
CA ILE A 76 18.49 -6.14 -8.10
C ILE A 76 18.80 -6.87 -9.41
N VAL A 77 19.40 -6.20 -10.39
CA VAL A 77 19.87 -6.83 -11.64
C VAL A 77 20.86 -7.96 -11.33
N ASN A 78 21.88 -7.69 -10.50
CA ASN A 78 22.91 -8.66 -10.16
C ASN A 78 22.34 -9.83 -9.35
N MET A 79 21.55 -9.55 -8.30
CA MET A 79 20.88 -10.59 -7.50
C MET A 79 19.97 -11.46 -8.38
N THR A 80 19.22 -10.85 -9.31
CA THR A 80 18.34 -11.60 -10.22
C THR A 80 19.13 -12.50 -11.15
N LYS A 81 20.23 -11.99 -11.72
CA LYS A 81 21.12 -12.76 -12.60
C LYS A 81 21.75 -13.93 -11.83
N GLU A 82 22.23 -13.70 -10.62
CA GLU A 82 22.83 -14.73 -9.77
C GLU A 82 21.83 -15.82 -9.40
N GLU A 83 20.59 -15.47 -9.06
CA GLU A 83 19.51 -16.42 -8.79
C GLU A 83 19.15 -17.27 -10.02
N ILE A 84 19.13 -16.68 -11.22
CA ILE A 84 18.90 -17.42 -12.47
C ILE A 84 20.05 -18.38 -12.75
N ILE A 85 21.30 -17.90 -12.66
CA ILE A 85 22.48 -18.73 -12.94
C ILE A 85 22.58 -19.87 -11.94
N SER A 86 22.46 -19.58 -10.63
CA SER A 86 22.63 -20.58 -9.58
C SER A 86 21.54 -21.66 -9.57
N LYS A 87 20.30 -21.33 -9.94
CA LYS A 87 19.16 -22.26 -9.86
C LYS A 87 18.74 -22.86 -11.18
N LEU A 88 18.94 -22.16 -12.29
CA LEU A 88 18.39 -22.56 -13.60
C LEU A 88 19.46 -22.95 -14.62
N GLN A 89 20.73 -22.57 -14.44
CA GLN A 89 21.79 -22.92 -15.39
C GLN A 89 22.11 -24.42 -15.32
N GLY A 90 22.26 -25.04 -16.49
CA GLY A 90 22.75 -26.39 -16.65
C GLY A 90 23.85 -26.47 -17.72
N ARG A 91 24.04 -27.64 -18.33
CA ARG A 91 25.17 -27.92 -19.25
C ARG A 91 24.93 -27.52 -20.71
N TYR A 92 23.68 -27.22 -21.08
CA TYR A 92 23.23 -26.92 -22.44
C TYR A 92 22.42 -25.61 -22.52
N GLY A 93 22.34 -24.84 -21.43
CA GLY A 93 21.55 -23.62 -21.34
C GLY A 93 21.00 -23.39 -19.94
N CYS A 94 19.88 -22.66 -19.84
CA CYS A 94 19.12 -22.56 -18.60
C CYS A 94 17.75 -23.23 -18.75
N CYS A 95 17.22 -23.81 -17.68
CA CYS A 95 15.80 -24.13 -17.58
C CYS A 95 14.98 -22.82 -17.60
N ARG A 96 13.74 -22.84 -18.10
CA ARG A 96 12.92 -21.61 -18.10
C ARG A 96 12.54 -21.19 -16.68
N PHE A 97 12.15 -22.16 -15.85
CA PHE A 97 11.87 -22.03 -14.42
C PHE A 97 11.93 -23.44 -13.81
N LEU A 98 11.99 -23.55 -12.48
CA LEU A 98 12.04 -24.84 -11.78
C LEU A 98 10.75 -25.65 -12.02
N ARG A 99 10.88 -26.98 -12.16
CA ARG A 99 9.77 -27.92 -12.40
C ARG A 99 8.98 -27.64 -13.67
N ASP A 100 9.64 -27.10 -14.68
CA ASP A 100 9.05 -26.89 -16.00
C ASP A 100 8.94 -28.20 -16.78
N GLY A 101 7.71 -28.66 -17.00
CA GLY A 101 7.42 -29.93 -17.67
C GLY A 101 7.57 -29.92 -19.19
N HIS A 102 7.72 -28.75 -19.81
CA HIS A 102 7.63 -28.64 -21.26
C HIS A 102 8.67 -29.46 -22.01
N LYS A 103 8.20 -30.40 -22.82
CA LYS A 103 8.96 -31.38 -23.61
C LYS A 103 9.90 -32.25 -22.79
N THR A 104 9.66 -32.36 -21.49
CA THR A 104 10.33 -33.36 -20.65
C THR A 104 9.81 -34.76 -21.00
N PRO A 105 10.60 -35.82 -20.80
CA PRO A 105 10.17 -37.19 -21.14
C PRO A 105 8.94 -37.70 -20.39
N LYS A 106 8.60 -37.08 -19.26
CA LYS A 106 7.46 -37.46 -18.40
C LYS A 106 6.21 -36.61 -18.67
N GLU A 107 6.27 -35.61 -19.56
CA GLU A 107 5.12 -34.78 -19.92
C GLU A 107 4.13 -35.54 -20.81
N ASP A 108 2.82 -35.36 -20.56
CA ASP A 108 1.78 -35.75 -21.50
C ASP A 108 1.53 -34.62 -22.53
N PRO A 109 1.96 -34.79 -23.80
CA PRO A 109 1.84 -33.75 -24.82
C PRO A 109 0.40 -33.50 -25.29
N ASN A 110 -0.55 -34.37 -24.93
CA ASN A 110 -1.95 -34.23 -25.33
C ASN A 110 -2.77 -33.38 -24.35
N ARG A 111 -2.17 -32.97 -23.23
CA ARG A 111 -2.86 -32.22 -22.17
C ARG A 111 -2.34 -30.80 -22.06
N LEU A 112 -3.28 -29.84 -21.94
CA LEU A 112 -2.98 -28.40 -21.84
C LEU A 112 -2.65 -27.92 -20.42
N TYR A 113 -2.77 -28.79 -19.41
CA TYR A 113 -2.54 -28.47 -18.00
C TYR A 113 -1.82 -29.64 -17.29
N TYR A 114 -1.05 -29.31 -16.26
CA TYR A 114 -0.40 -30.32 -15.42
C TYR A 114 -1.33 -30.75 -14.27
N GLU A 115 -1.26 -32.02 -13.89
CA GLU A 115 -1.89 -32.49 -12.65
C GLU A 115 -1.11 -32.04 -11.41
N SER A 116 -1.80 -31.89 -10.29
CA SER A 116 -1.23 -31.46 -9.00
C SER A 116 0.10 -32.14 -8.61
N ALA A 117 0.23 -33.45 -8.81
CA ALA A 117 1.47 -34.17 -8.43
C ALA A 117 2.53 -34.21 -9.54
N GLU A 118 2.18 -33.79 -10.75
CA GLU A 118 3.00 -33.98 -11.96
C GLU A 118 4.21 -33.04 -11.99
N LEU A 119 4.08 -31.83 -11.46
CA LEU A 119 5.17 -30.84 -11.42
C LEU A 119 6.44 -31.38 -10.74
N LYS A 120 6.27 -32.16 -9.67
CA LYS A 120 7.41 -32.79 -8.99
C LYS A 120 8.12 -33.84 -9.85
N LEU A 121 7.43 -34.47 -10.79
CA LEU A 121 8.06 -35.41 -11.72
C LEU A 121 9.05 -34.70 -12.65
N PHE A 122 8.89 -33.41 -12.90
CA PHE A 122 9.80 -32.67 -13.77
C PHE A 122 11.06 -32.17 -13.08
N GLU A 123 11.11 -32.24 -11.75
CA GLU A 123 12.25 -31.81 -10.93
C GLU A 123 13.53 -32.57 -11.35
N ASN A 124 14.58 -31.80 -11.66
CA ASN A 124 15.90 -32.24 -12.14
C ASN A 124 15.96 -32.78 -13.59
N ILE A 125 14.83 -32.91 -14.28
CA ILE A 125 14.78 -33.37 -15.69
C ILE A 125 14.27 -32.28 -16.63
N GLU A 126 14.17 -31.04 -16.14
CA GLU A 126 13.70 -29.90 -16.91
C GLU A 126 14.57 -29.69 -18.16
N CYS A 127 13.93 -29.32 -19.27
CA CYS A 127 14.65 -29.04 -20.51
C CYS A 127 15.51 -27.78 -20.37
N GLU A 128 16.73 -27.85 -20.89
CA GLU A 128 17.67 -26.72 -20.91
C GLU A 128 17.59 -25.97 -22.23
N TRP A 129 17.51 -24.64 -22.17
CA TRP A 129 17.32 -23.76 -23.32
C TRP A 129 18.58 -22.95 -23.61
N PRO A 130 19.29 -23.22 -24.73
CA PRO A 130 20.46 -22.46 -25.16
C PRO A 130 20.18 -20.96 -25.37
N LEU A 131 18.92 -20.62 -25.63
CA LEU A 131 18.42 -19.26 -25.76
C LEU A 131 18.93 -18.35 -24.62
N PHE A 132 18.95 -18.82 -23.38
CA PHE A 132 19.32 -17.98 -22.24
C PHE A 132 20.81 -17.63 -22.20
N TRP A 133 21.68 -18.50 -22.71
CA TRP A 133 23.09 -18.15 -22.92
C TRP A 133 23.27 -17.04 -23.95
N THR A 134 22.42 -16.96 -24.98
CA THR A 134 22.47 -15.83 -25.93
C THR A 134 22.13 -14.51 -25.25
N TYR A 135 21.23 -14.50 -24.26
CA TYR A 135 21.00 -13.32 -23.43
C TYR A 135 22.19 -12.98 -22.54
N LEU A 136 22.87 -13.98 -21.96
CA LEU A 136 24.05 -13.75 -21.13
C LEU A 136 25.26 -13.27 -21.94
N ILE A 137 25.40 -13.68 -23.20
CA ILE A 137 26.39 -13.11 -24.14
C ILE A 137 26.07 -11.63 -24.37
N LEU A 138 24.82 -11.30 -24.72
CA LEU A 138 24.42 -9.91 -24.94
C LEU A 138 24.61 -9.06 -23.68
N ASP A 139 24.21 -9.58 -22.52
CA ASP A 139 24.45 -8.96 -21.22
C ASP A 139 25.93 -8.64 -21.01
N GLY A 140 26.81 -9.62 -21.24
CA GLY A 140 28.26 -9.46 -21.14
C GLY A 140 28.80 -8.36 -22.06
N ILE A 141 28.29 -8.28 -23.29
CA ILE A 141 28.64 -7.21 -24.24
C ILE A 141 28.22 -5.84 -23.69
N PHE A 142 26.97 -5.70 -23.21
CA PHE A 142 26.44 -4.42 -22.76
C PHE A 142 27.07 -3.91 -21.45
N ILE A 143 27.48 -4.82 -20.55
CA ILE A 143 28.21 -4.46 -19.31
C ILE A 143 29.74 -4.42 -19.50
N ASN A 144 30.22 -4.63 -20.72
CA ASN A 144 31.64 -4.66 -21.07
C ASN A 144 32.45 -5.69 -20.25
N SER A 145 31.91 -6.91 -20.13
CA SER A 145 32.51 -8.08 -19.48
C SER A 145 32.95 -9.10 -20.55
N PRO A 146 34.18 -8.98 -21.11
CA PRO A 146 34.65 -9.89 -22.15
C PRO A 146 34.79 -11.33 -21.65
N GLU A 147 35.07 -11.53 -20.36
CA GLU A 147 35.18 -12.86 -19.76
C GLU A 147 33.83 -13.60 -19.81
N GLN A 148 32.73 -12.92 -19.45
CA GLN A 148 31.37 -13.49 -19.53
C GLN A 148 31.00 -13.83 -20.97
N VAL A 149 31.33 -12.94 -21.92
CA VAL A 149 31.07 -13.16 -23.34
C VAL A 149 31.79 -14.41 -23.85
N GLN A 150 33.09 -14.52 -23.55
CA GLN A 150 33.90 -15.66 -23.96
C GLN A 150 33.39 -16.98 -23.36
N GLU A 151 33.10 -17.00 -22.06
CA GLU A 151 32.58 -18.18 -21.36
C GLU A 151 31.32 -18.75 -22.05
N TYR A 152 30.32 -17.90 -22.28
CA TYR A 152 29.07 -18.35 -22.89
C TYR A 152 29.18 -18.59 -24.40
N GLN A 153 30.08 -17.92 -25.11
CA GLN A 153 30.37 -18.23 -26.52
C GLN A 153 31.01 -19.62 -26.68
N GLU A 154 31.98 -19.96 -25.83
CA GLU A 154 32.62 -21.28 -25.82
C GLU A 154 31.61 -22.38 -25.45
N ALA A 155 30.78 -22.13 -24.43
CA ALA A 155 29.70 -23.04 -24.05
C ALA A 155 28.69 -23.26 -25.19
N LEU A 156 28.29 -22.20 -25.90
CA LEU A 156 27.35 -22.28 -27.01
C LEU A 156 27.95 -23.04 -28.21
N GLU A 157 29.21 -22.79 -28.58
CA GLU A 157 29.89 -23.49 -29.67
C GLU A 157 29.98 -25.00 -29.43
N GLY A 158 30.08 -25.43 -28.16
CA GLY A 158 30.07 -26.83 -27.76
C GLY A 158 28.75 -27.56 -28.05
N ILE A 159 27.63 -26.84 -28.14
CA ILE A 159 26.29 -27.44 -28.30
C ILE A 159 25.65 -27.16 -29.68
N LEU A 160 26.05 -26.11 -30.40
CA LEU A 160 25.49 -25.75 -31.71
C LEU A 160 25.47 -26.92 -32.71
N ILE A 161 24.36 -27.07 -33.44
CA ILE A 161 24.19 -28.12 -34.44
C ILE A 161 24.82 -27.66 -35.75
N LYS A 162 25.82 -28.39 -36.23
CA LYS A 162 26.53 -28.11 -37.49
C LYS A 162 25.86 -28.83 -38.65
N GLN A 163 25.33 -28.08 -39.61
CA GLN A 163 24.81 -28.64 -40.85
C GLN A 163 25.94 -29.03 -41.82
N LYS A 164 25.60 -29.83 -42.84
CA LYS A 164 26.55 -30.33 -43.85
C LYS A 164 27.18 -29.21 -44.69
N ASP A 165 26.51 -28.07 -44.79
CA ASP A 165 26.97 -26.87 -45.47
C ASP A 165 27.80 -25.93 -44.58
N GLY A 166 28.04 -26.31 -43.31
CA GLY A 166 28.80 -25.53 -42.33
C GLY A 166 27.96 -24.55 -41.50
N MET A 167 26.65 -24.44 -41.75
CA MET A 167 25.78 -23.55 -40.99
C MET A 167 25.61 -24.03 -39.54
N ARG A 168 25.77 -23.11 -38.58
CA ARG A 168 25.58 -23.36 -37.15
C ARG A 168 24.14 -23.02 -36.75
N LEU A 169 23.41 -24.00 -36.24
CA LEU A 169 22.02 -23.85 -35.83
C LEU A 169 21.86 -23.98 -34.32
N LEU A 170 21.13 -23.04 -33.74
CA LEU A 170 20.72 -23.06 -32.36
C LEU A 170 19.36 -23.78 -32.22
N PRO A 171 19.29 -24.96 -31.56
CA PRO A 171 18.02 -25.64 -31.33
C PRO A 171 17.16 -24.91 -30.30
N GLU A 172 15.88 -25.29 -30.21
CA GLU A 172 14.95 -24.77 -29.22
C GLU A 172 15.35 -25.13 -27.79
N LEU A 173 15.65 -26.41 -27.53
CA LEU A 173 16.04 -26.91 -26.22
C LEU A 173 16.77 -28.26 -26.30
N TYR A 174 17.34 -28.67 -25.16
CA TYR A 174 17.92 -30.00 -24.92
C TYR A 174 17.12 -30.73 -23.85
N SER A 175 16.73 -31.98 -24.14
CA SER A 175 15.91 -32.82 -23.26
C SER A 175 16.66 -34.10 -22.86
N VAL A 176 16.37 -34.62 -21.68
CA VAL A 176 16.89 -35.91 -21.22
C VAL A 176 16.34 -37.03 -22.11
N PRO A 177 17.13 -38.01 -22.57
CA PRO A 177 16.61 -39.16 -23.30
C PRO A 177 15.60 -39.96 -22.46
N PRO A 178 14.45 -40.41 -23.02
CA PRO A 178 13.43 -41.12 -22.24
C PRO A 178 13.91 -42.38 -21.50
N ASP A 179 14.92 -43.05 -22.05
CA ASP A 179 15.55 -44.25 -21.48
C ASP A 179 16.52 -43.97 -20.33
N LYS A 180 16.91 -42.70 -20.12
CA LYS A 180 17.90 -42.28 -19.11
C LYS A 180 17.33 -41.41 -17.99
N VAL A 181 16.01 -41.27 -17.90
CA VAL A 181 15.35 -40.41 -16.90
C VAL A 181 15.68 -40.84 -15.47
N GLU A 182 15.69 -42.15 -15.20
CA GLU A 182 15.98 -42.66 -13.85
C GLU A 182 17.44 -42.43 -13.44
N GLU A 183 18.38 -42.40 -14.40
CA GLU A 183 19.79 -42.06 -14.17
C GLU A 183 19.94 -40.58 -13.77
N GLU A 184 19.24 -39.68 -14.46
CA GLU A 184 19.25 -38.25 -14.18
C GLU A 184 18.61 -37.93 -12.80
N TYR A 185 17.55 -38.64 -12.39
CA TYR A 185 16.99 -38.45 -11.04
C TYR A 185 17.96 -38.85 -9.92
N LEU A 186 18.74 -39.91 -10.12
CA LEU A 186 19.71 -40.39 -9.13
C LEU A 186 20.91 -39.45 -9.02
N ASN A 187 21.39 -38.96 -10.17
CA ASN A 187 22.53 -38.05 -10.25
C ASN A 187 22.17 -36.89 -11.21
N PRO A 188 21.57 -35.80 -10.69
CA PRO A 188 21.20 -34.65 -11.51
C PRO A 188 22.38 -34.09 -12.32
N HIS A 189 22.10 -33.65 -13.55
CA HIS A 189 23.07 -33.11 -14.51
C HIS A 189 24.16 -34.09 -14.98
N SER A 190 23.96 -35.40 -14.82
CA SER A 190 24.92 -36.42 -15.28
C SER A 190 24.66 -36.86 -16.72
N VAL A 191 23.40 -36.91 -17.16
CA VAL A 191 23.00 -37.47 -18.46
C VAL A 191 23.23 -36.50 -19.61
N GLU A 192 23.82 -36.99 -20.71
CA GLU A 192 23.91 -36.24 -21.97
C GLU A 192 22.52 -36.04 -22.60
N ARG A 193 22.19 -34.78 -22.91
CA ARG A 193 20.87 -34.39 -23.40
C ARG A 193 20.84 -34.31 -24.92
N VAL A 194 19.66 -34.55 -25.51
CA VAL A 194 19.45 -34.55 -26.96
C VAL A 194 18.70 -33.29 -27.41
N PRO A 195 19.06 -32.68 -28.55
CA PRO A 195 18.36 -31.52 -29.06
C PRO A 195 16.94 -31.88 -29.49
N MET A 196 15.96 -31.07 -29.10
CA MET A 196 14.54 -31.28 -29.37
C MET A 196 13.84 -29.98 -29.77
N GLY A 197 12.68 -30.11 -30.41
CA GLY A 197 11.88 -28.97 -30.87
C GLY A 197 12.37 -28.36 -32.19
N LYS A 198 12.16 -27.06 -32.38
CA LYS A 198 12.52 -26.34 -33.61
C LYS A 198 14.03 -26.18 -33.71
N CYS A 199 14.59 -26.43 -34.89
CA CYS A 199 16.00 -26.17 -35.20
C CYS A 199 16.13 -25.54 -36.60
N PRO A 200 16.53 -24.26 -36.72
CA PRO A 200 16.85 -23.36 -35.62
C PRO A 200 15.59 -22.85 -34.90
N LEU A 201 15.73 -22.53 -33.60
CA LEU A 201 14.80 -21.63 -32.93
C LEU A 201 15.06 -20.21 -33.43
N LYS A 202 14.18 -19.68 -34.30
CA LYS A 202 14.39 -18.35 -34.92
C LYS A 202 14.70 -17.24 -33.91
N TRP A 203 14.04 -17.24 -32.76
CA TRP A 203 14.30 -16.28 -31.69
C TRP A 203 15.75 -16.38 -31.18
N GLY A 204 16.16 -17.56 -30.69
CA GLY A 204 17.53 -17.73 -30.20
C GLY A 204 18.59 -17.58 -31.29
N GLN A 205 18.31 -18.04 -32.52
CA GLN A 205 19.21 -17.84 -33.66
C GLN A 205 19.42 -16.34 -33.96
N SER A 206 18.37 -15.53 -33.88
CA SER A 206 18.51 -14.08 -34.10
C SER A 206 19.36 -13.39 -33.03
N LEU A 207 19.23 -13.79 -31.75
CA LEU A 207 20.05 -13.26 -30.66
C LEU A 207 21.50 -13.74 -30.75
N TYR A 208 21.73 -14.99 -31.15
CA TYR A 208 23.07 -15.51 -31.43
C TYR A 208 23.78 -14.71 -32.53
N ILE A 209 23.10 -14.50 -33.68
CA ILE A 209 23.65 -13.69 -34.78
C ILE A 209 23.94 -12.26 -34.29
N LEU A 210 23.01 -11.66 -33.55
CA LEU A 210 23.18 -10.32 -32.99
C LEU A 210 24.40 -10.24 -32.06
N GLY A 211 24.57 -11.21 -31.16
CA GLY A 211 25.72 -11.28 -30.25
C GLY A 211 27.05 -11.40 -30.99
N ASN A 212 27.10 -12.17 -32.08
CA ASN A 212 28.29 -12.27 -32.93
C ASN A 212 28.59 -10.93 -33.62
N LEU A 213 27.59 -10.29 -34.24
CA LEU A 213 27.79 -9.00 -34.91
C LEU A 213 28.29 -7.91 -33.97
N LEU A 214 27.80 -7.88 -32.73
CA LEU A 214 28.26 -6.94 -31.71
C LEU A 214 29.67 -7.27 -31.19
N SER A 215 29.95 -8.54 -30.88
CA SER A 215 31.27 -8.96 -30.36
C SER A 215 32.39 -8.83 -31.39
N GLU A 216 32.08 -9.02 -32.67
CA GLU A 216 33.01 -8.83 -33.79
C GLU A 216 33.12 -7.36 -34.24
N GLY A 217 32.32 -6.45 -33.67
CA GLY A 217 32.37 -5.01 -33.95
C GLY A 217 31.72 -4.59 -35.27
N PHE A 218 30.89 -5.44 -35.88
CA PHE A 218 30.09 -5.10 -37.05
C PHE A 218 28.88 -4.20 -36.70
N LEU A 219 28.42 -4.24 -35.46
CA LEU A 219 27.40 -3.35 -34.91
C LEU A 219 27.91 -2.69 -33.63
N ALA A 220 27.63 -1.40 -33.45
CA ALA A 220 27.81 -0.74 -32.17
C ALA A 220 26.57 -0.94 -31.26
N PRO A 221 26.74 -1.06 -29.93
CA PRO A 221 25.61 -1.19 -29.00
C PRO A 221 24.55 -0.08 -29.11
N GLY A 222 24.96 1.15 -29.47
CA GLY A 222 24.03 2.28 -29.66
C GLY A 222 23.13 2.17 -30.89
N GLU A 223 23.44 1.32 -31.86
CA GLU A 223 22.61 1.11 -33.06
C GLU A 223 21.36 0.27 -32.75
N ILE A 224 21.45 -0.60 -31.75
CA ILE A 224 20.36 -1.49 -31.31
C ILE A 224 19.66 -1.00 -30.04
N ASP A 225 20.29 -0.09 -29.30
CA ASP A 225 19.72 0.62 -28.15
C ASP A 225 19.82 2.15 -28.38
N PRO A 226 19.02 2.71 -29.29
CA PRO A 226 19.08 4.13 -29.66
C PRO A 226 18.63 5.06 -28.53
N LEU A 227 17.83 4.55 -27.59
CA LEU A 227 17.37 5.27 -26.40
C LEU A 227 18.38 5.21 -25.25
N ASN A 228 19.51 4.51 -25.43
CA ASN A 228 20.55 4.32 -24.43
C ASN A 228 20.02 3.78 -23.08
N ARG A 229 19.02 2.90 -23.14
CA ARG A 229 18.38 2.31 -21.96
C ARG A 229 19.35 1.45 -21.17
N ARG A 230 20.40 0.90 -21.79
CA ARG A 230 21.48 0.16 -21.09
C ARG A 230 22.14 0.95 -19.97
N PHE A 231 22.04 2.28 -19.97
CA PHE A 231 22.57 3.14 -18.93
C PHE A 231 21.58 3.44 -17.80
N SER A 232 20.42 2.77 -17.76
CA SER A 232 19.41 2.93 -16.71
C SER A 232 19.96 2.65 -15.31
N THR A 233 20.92 1.73 -15.19
CA THR A 233 21.56 1.32 -13.93
C THR A 233 22.76 2.19 -13.53
N ILE A 234 23.20 3.11 -14.39
CA ILE A 234 24.30 4.02 -14.04
C ILE A 234 23.82 4.98 -12.94
N PRO A 235 24.56 5.11 -11.83
CA PRO A 235 24.22 6.05 -10.77
C PRO A 235 24.03 7.46 -11.32
N LYS A 236 22.82 7.99 -11.19
CA LYS A 236 22.50 9.36 -11.57
C LYS A 236 22.95 10.32 -10.46
N PRO A 237 23.31 11.58 -10.79
CA PRO A 237 23.62 12.57 -9.77
C PRO A 237 22.42 12.78 -8.84
N ASP A 238 22.71 13.03 -7.57
CA ASP A 238 21.70 13.31 -6.54
C ASP A 238 20.71 14.38 -7.03
N VAL A 239 19.43 14.00 -7.09
CA VAL A 239 18.33 14.89 -7.49
C VAL A 239 18.18 15.99 -6.44
N VAL A 240 18.20 17.25 -6.90
CA VAL A 240 17.86 18.41 -6.07
C VAL A 240 16.41 18.77 -6.35
N VAL A 241 15.55 18.65 -5.34
CA VAL A 241 14.14 19.02 -5.45
C VAL A 241 14.00 20.52 -5.23
N GLN A 242 13.40 21.20 -6.21
CA GLN A 242 13.12 22.62 -6.15
C GLN A 242 11.75 22.83 -5.52
N VAL A 243 11.64 23.72 -4.54
CA VAL A 243 10.38 24.00 -3.84
C VAL A 243 10.12 25.50 -3.86
N SER A 244 9.04 25.90 -4.53
CA SER A 244 8.55 27.28 -4.50
C SER A 244 7.40 27.39 -3.51
N ILE A 245 7.62 28.15 -2.44
CA ILE A 245 6.60 28.45 -1.44
C ILE A 245 5.82 29.68 -1.91
N LEU A 246 4.50 29.61 -1.93
CA LEU A 246 3.62 30.70 -2.35
C LEU A 246 2.68 31.09 -1.21
N ALA A 247 2.24 32.35 -1.17
CA ALA A 247 1.17 32.78 -0.29
C ALA A 247 -0.18 32.80 -1.03
N GLU A 248 -1.23 32.29 -0.39
CA GLU A 248 -2.59 32.40 -0.92
C GLU A 248 -3.08 33.86 -0.95
N THR A 249 -2.74 34.63 0.08
CA THR A 249 -3.14 36.05 0.22
C THR A 249 -1.96 36.94 0.64
N GLU A 250 -2.11 38.25 0.51
CA GLU A 250 -1.10 39.21 0.97
C GLU A 250 -0.92 39.17 2.50
N GLU A 251 -1.97 38.88 3.27
CA GLU A 251 -1.87 38.73 4.72
C GLU A 251 -0.96 37.54 5.10
N ILE A 252 -1.10 36.41 4.40
CA ILE A 252 -0.24 35.24 4.61
C ILE A 252 1.20 35.54 4.20
N LYS A 253 1.40 36.31 3.13
CA LYS A 253 2.73 36.76 2.69
C LYS A 253 3.43 37.59 3.76
N GLU A 254 2.71 38.50 4.41
CA GLU A 254 3.24 39.29 5.54
C GLU A 254 3.60 38.39 6.74
N LEU A 255 2.78 37.40 7.07
CA LEU A 255 3.07 36.43 8.13
C LEU A 255 4.31 35.57 7.83
N LEU A 256 4.48 35.13 6.58
CA LEU A 256 5.66 34.39 6.14
C LEU A 256 6.91 35.27 6.22
N LEU A 257 6.82 36.53 5.79
CA LEU A 257 7.91 37.50 5.87
C LEU A 257 8.33 37.76 7.32
N LYS A 258 7.38 37.89 8.25
CA LYS A 258 7.63 38.00 9.70
C LYS A 258 8.41 36.81 10.26
N ASN A 259 8.25 35.62 9.66
CA ASN A 259 8.97 34.40 10.01
C ASN A 259 10.29 34.21 9.25
N GLY A 260 10.74 35.21 8.46
CA GLY A 260 11.98 35.18 7.69
C GLY A 260 11.88 34.47 6.34
N ILE A 261 10.67 34.26 5.82
CA ILE A 261 10.41 33.52 4.59
C ILE A 261 9.84 34.49 3.55
N THR A 262 10.62 34.78 2.50
CA THR A 262 10.19 35.67 1.42
C THR A 262 9.49 34.86 0.32
N VAL A 263 8.25 35.23 -0.02
CA VAL A 263 7.42 34.50 -0.99
C VAL A 263 6.66 35.45 -1.93
N GLU A 264 6.12 34.90 -3.00
CA GLU A 264 5.23 35.57 -3.95
C GLU A 264 3.78 35.08 -3.73
N THR A 265 2.80 35.92 -4.03
CA THR A 265 1.41 35.44 -4.10
C THR A 265 1.13 34.77 -5.43
N VAL A 266 0.06 33.97 -5.50
CA VAL A 266 -0.40 33.38 -6.77
C VAL A 266 -0.72 34.47 -7.82
N ALA A 267 -1.14 35.66 -7.39
CA ALA A 267 -1.45 36.79 -8.27
C ALA A 267 -0.20 37.53 -8.79
N ASP A 268 0.93 37.45 -8.07
CA ASP A 268 2.20 38.08 -8.46
C ASP A 268 2.88 37.32 -9.63
N LEU A 269 2.47 36.08 -9.88
CA LEU A 269 3.08 35.18 -10.84
C LEU A 269 2.59 35.47 -12.27
N HIS A 270 3.36 36.23 -13.02
CA HIS A 270 3.19 36.37 -14.47
C HIS A 270 4.55 36.16 -15.16
N PRO A 271 4.64 35.35 -16.23
CA PRO A 271 3.58 34.70 -17.01
C PRO A 271 3.19 33.27 -16.56
N ILE A 272 3.57 32.85 -15.35
CA ILE A 272 3.34 31.48 -14.86
C ILE A 272 1.98 31.38 -14.15
N HIS A 273 1.11 30.48 -14.60
CA HIS A 273 -0.17 30.22 -13.94
C HIS A 273 -0.09 29.00 -13.02
N VAL A 274 -0.49 29.16 -11.76
CA VAL A 274 -0.56 28.06 -10.80
C VAL A 274 -1.99 27.52 -10.73
N GLN A 275 -2.15 26.21 -10.85
CA GLN A 275 -3.45 25.53 -10.83
C GLN A 275 -3.42 24.27 -9.94
N PRO A 276 -4.54 23.82 -9.38
CA PRO A 276 -4.58 22.56 -8.64
C PRO A 276 -4.42 21.33 -9.56
N SER A 277 -3.88 20.23 -9.04
CA SER A 277 -3.66 18.97 -9.79
C SER A 277 -4.91 18.41 -10.49
N ARG A 278 -6.11 18.66 -9.95
CA ARG A 278 -7.39 18.25 -10.56
C ARG A 278 -7.58 18.85 -11.96
N VAL A 279 -7.11 20.08 -12.18
CA VAL A 279 -7.20 20.76 -13.49
C VAL A 279 -6.34 20.00 -14.50
N LEU A 280 -5.12 19.61 -14.11
CA LEU A 280 -4.24 18.78 -14.93
C LEU A 280 -4.87 17.41 -15.25
N SER A 281 -5.55 16.80 -14.28
CA SER A 281 -6.27 15.53 -14.48
C SER A 281 -7.39 15.66 -15.53
N HIS A 282 -8.15 16.76 -15.50
CA HIS A 282 -9.16 17.06 -16.51
C HIS A 282 -8.57 17.37 -17.89
N ILE A 283 -7.42 18.06 -17.94
CA ILE A 283 -6.67 18.28 -19.18
C ILE A 283 -6.28 16.95 -19.82
N TYR A 284 -5.67 16.03 -19.05
CA TYR A 284 -5.29 14.72 -19.56
C TYR A 284 -6.47 13.81 -19.90
N ALA A 285 -7.65 14.01 -19.30
CA ALA A 285 -8.86 13.26 -19.69
C ALA A 285 -9.28 13.54 -21.15
N ARG A 286 -8.87 14.68 -21.72
CA ARG A 286 -9.11 14.99 -23.15
C ARG A 286 -8.17 14.26 -24.10
N LEU A 287 -7.05 13.74 -23.60
CA LEU A 287 -6.08 13.05 -24.43
C LEU A 287 -6.75 11.86 -25.14
N GLY A 288 -6.61 11.78 -26.47
CA GLY A 288 -7.22 10.72 -27.28
C GLY A 288 -8.72 10.89 -27.57
N ARG A 289 -9.36 11.99 -27.16
CA ARG A 289 -10.76 12.27 -27.50
C ARG A 289 -10.86 12.51 -29.01
N ASN A 290 -11.66 11.69 -29.70
CA ASN A 290 -11.91 11.80 -31.13
C ASN A 290 -13.40 11.57 -31.42
N PRO A 291 -14.20 12.63 -31.58
CA PRO A 291 -15.62 12.52 -31.87
C PRO A 291 -15.94 11.73 -33.15
N ARG A 292 -15.08 11.80 -34.18
CA ARG A 292 -15.28 11.08 -35.45
C ARG A 292 -15.17 9.57 -35.28
N LEU A 293 -14.33 9.13 -34.33
CA LEU A 293 -14.13 7.71 -34.00
C LEU A 293 -14.95 7.26 -32.78
N GLY A 294 -15.78 8.13 -32.21
CA GLY A 294 -16.52 7.84 -30.97
C GLY A 294 -15.63 7.67 -29.73
N LEU A 295 -14.36 8.10 -29.77
CA LEU A 295 -13.44 8.00 -28.64
C LEU A 295 -13.66 9.18 -27.69
N THR A 296 -13.98 8.88 -26.42
CA THR A 296 -14.26 9.88 -25.39
C THR A 296 -13.00 10.49 -24.76
N GLY A 297 -11.84 9.86 -24.97
CA GLY A 297 -10.55 10.25 -24.40
C GLY A 297 -10.09 9.31 -23.28
N ARG A 298 -8.99 9.67 -22.64
CA ARG A 298 -8.45 8.97 -21.47
C ARG A 298 -9.47 9.06 -20.33
N PRO A 299 -9.79 7.94 -19.64
CA PRO A 299 -10.60 8.00 -18.43
C PRO A 299 -10.02 8.98 -17.41
N TYR A 300 -10.87 9.69 -16.67
CA TYR A 300 -10.40 10.56 -15.60
C TYR A 300 -9.60 9.73 -14.60
N ARG A 301 -8.31 10.04 -14.47
CA ARG A 301 -7.42 9.51 -13.45
C ARG A 301 -6.54 10.63 -12.97
N ARG A 302 -6.24 10.58 -11.68
CA ARG A 302 -5.42 11.53 -10.97
C ARG A 302 -3.98 11.51 -11.50
N ILE A 303 -3.33 12.66 -11.37
CA ILE A 303 -1.93 12.85 -11.74
C ILE A 303 -1.13 13.03 -10.46
N GLY A 304 -0.13 12.17 -10.27
CA GLY A 304 0.65 12.10 -9.04
C GLY A 304 1.72 13.19 -8.95
N VAL A 305 2.62 13.03 -7.99
CA VAL A 305 3.67 14.02 -7.73
C VAL A 305 4.69 14.13 -8.87
N LEU A 306 4.96 13.04 -9.60
CA LEU A 306 5.89 13.07 -10.74
C LEU A 306 5.30 13.92 -11.87
N GLY A 307 4.00 13.80 -12.11
CA GLY A 307 3.29 14.62 -13.07
C GLY A 307 3.11 16.07 -12.62
N THR A 308 2.86 16.35 -11.34
CA THR A 308 2.60 17.73 -10.87
C THR A 308 3.88 18.55 -10.65
N SER A 309 5.03 17.92 -10.42
CA SER A 309 6.29 18.60 -10.08
C SER A 309 7.10 19.07 -11.29
N LYS A 310 6.44 19.54 -12.35
CA LYS A 310 7.06 20.08 -13.57
C LYS A 310 6.25 21.23 -14.15
N PHE A 311 6.87 22.01 -15.04
CA PHE A 311 6.17 23.04 -15.79
C PHE A 311 5.50 22.45 -17.04
N TYR A 312 4.36 23.01 -17.40
CA TYR A 312 3.59 22.63 -18.57
C TYR A 312 3.43 23.82 -19.51
N THR A 313 3.74 23.63 -20.79
CA THR A 313 3.41 24.61 -21.83
C THR A 313 2.13 24.19 -22.52
N ILE A 314 1.08 25.00 -22.35
CA ILE A 314 -0.25 24.81 -22.95
C ILE A 314 -0.57 26.08 -23.73
N ARG A 315 -0.76 26.00 -25.05
CA ARG A 315 -1.06 27.15 -25.93
C ARG A 315 -0.10 28.34 -25.71
N ASN A 316 1.19 28.03 -25.62
CA ASN A 316 2.28 28.99 -25.40
C ASN A 316 2.27 29.72 -24.03
N THR A 317 1.50 29.23 -23.06
CA THR A 317 1.47 29.72 -21.67
C THR A 317 2.01 28.67 -20.72
N ILE A 318 2.74 29.11 -19.70
CA ILE A 318 3.40 28.23 -18.72
C ILE A 318 2.47 28.03 -17.52
N PHE A 319 2.25 26.76 -17.18
CA PHE A 319 1.49 26.33 -16.02
C PHE A 319 2.38 25.55 -15.05
N SER A 320 2.11 25.73 -13.77
CA SER A 320 2.60 24.87 -12.69
C SER A 320 1.41 24.33 -11.90
N PHE A 321 1.51 23.10 -11.42
CA PHE A 321 0.43 22.46 -10.70
C PHE A 321 0.82 22.17 -9.25
N THR A 322 -0.10 22.44 -8.33
CA THR A 322 0.13 22.12 -6.92
C THR A 322 0.02 20.61 -6.70
N PRO A 323 0.75 20.04 -5.73
CA PRO A 323 0.57 18.66 -5.31
C PRO A 323 -0.88 18.36 -4.94
N GLN A 324 -1.28 17.10 -5.04
CA GLN A 324 -2.65 16.70 -4.80
C GLN A 324 -3.02 16.74 -3.31
N PHE A 325 -2.10 16.37 -2.41
CA PHE A 325 -2.37 16.21 -0.98
C PHE A 325 -2.75 17.49 -0.22
N ILE A 326 -2.62 18.66 -0.84
CA ILE A 326 -3.03 19.95 -0.24
C ILE A 326 -4.46 20.37 -0.63
N ASP A 327 -5.14 19.61 -1.49
CA ASP A 327 -6.49 19.93 -1.96
C ASP A 327 -7.57 19.52 -0.94
N HIS A 328 -7.81 20.39 0.05
CA HIS A 328 -8.79 20.18 1.12
C HIS A 328 -10.25 20.15 0.63
N GLN A 329 -10.55 20.62 -0.59
CA GLN A 329 -11.91 20.61 -1.13
C GLN A 329 -12.41 19.18 -1.37
N GLN A 330 -11.49 18.25 -1.65
CA GLN A 330 -11.81 16.86 -1.92
C GLN A 330 -11.94 16.05 -0.63
N PHE A 331 -10.91 16.08 0.22
CA PHE A 331 -10.85 15.26 1.43
C PHE A 331 -10.18 15.99 2.61
N TYR A 332 -10.62 15.68 3.83
CA TYR A 332 -10.29 16.46 5.03
C TYR A 332 -8.87 16.21 5.58
N MET A 333 -8.10 15.26 5.04
CA MET A 333 -6.74 14.98 5.51
C MET A 333 -5.83 16.21 5.43
N ALA A 334 -6.07 17.09 4.46
CA ALA A 334 -5.37 18.36 4.29
C ALA A 334 -5.76 19.45 5.32
N LEU A 335 -6.64 19.15 6.28
CA LEU A 335 -6.95 20.04 7.41
C LEU A 335 -6.01 19.81 8.61
N ASP A 336 -5.27 18.70 8.62
CA ASP A 336 -4.26 18.41 9.63
C ASP A 336 -2.88 18.87 9.14
N ASN A 337 -2.40 20.00 9.69
CA ASN A 337 -1.11 20.60 9.34
C ASN A 337 0.08 19.65 9.54
N LYS A 338 0.05 18.79 10.58
CA LYS A 338 1.10 17.78 10.79
C LYS A 338 1.07 16.74 9.68
N MET A 339 -0.12 16.37 9.21
CA MET A 339 -0.30 15.43 8.10
C MET A 339 0.20 16.01 6.78
N ILE A 340 -0.11 17.28 6.48
CA ILE A 340 0.38 17.97 5.27
C ILE A 340 1.90 17.98 5.23
N VAL A 341 2.54 18.38 6.32
CA VAL A 341 4.01 18.43 6.46
C VAL A 341 4.64 17.05 6.22
N GLU A 342 3.98 16.01 6.72
CA GLU A 342 4.41 14.63 6.60
C GLU A 342 4.22 14.07 5.18
N MET A 343 3.11 14.42 4.52
CA MET A 343 2.87 14.10 3.11
C MET A 343 3.89 14.82 2.22
N LEU A 344 4.15 16.11 2.44
CA LEU A 344 5.21 16.85 1.75
C LEU A 344 6.58 16.19 1.91
N ARG A 345 6.92 15.72 3.12
CA ARG A 345 8.16 14.99 3.40
C ARG A 345 8.28 13.71 2.60
N THR A 346 7.19 12.93 2.55
CA THR A 346 7.10 11.65 1.85
C THR A 346 7.24 11.87 0.34
N GLU A 347 6.52 12.85 -0.21
CA GLU A 347 6.49 13.14 -1.63
C GLU A 347 7.83 13.75 -2.12
N ILE A 348 8.48 14.60 -1.33
CA ILE A 348 9.85 15.09 -1.64
C ILE A 348 10.85 13.93 -1.67
N SER A 349 10.81 13.02 -0.68
CA SER A 349 11.66 11.83 -0.67
C SER A 349 11.40 10.94 -1.88
N TYR A 350 10.14 10.81 -2.27
CA TYR A 350 9.72 10.03 -3.43
C TYR A 350 10.25 10.67 -4.73
N LEU A 351 10.08 11.97 -4.92
CA LEU A 351 10.65 12.70 -6.05
C LEU A 351 12.16 12.52 -6.13
N ALA A 352 12.89 12.73 -5.03
CA ALA A 352 14.35 12.61 -5.05
C ALA A 352 14.84 11.21 -5.44
N SER A 353 14.12 10.16 -5.02
CA SER A 353 14.50 8.77 -5.31
C SER A 353 14.04 8.28 -6.69
N ARG A 354 12.89 8.78 -7.19
CA ARG A 354 12.21 8.27 -8.39
C ARG A 354 12.24 9.20 -9.59
N TRP A 355 12.73 10.44 -9.46
CA TRP A 355 12.84 11.34 -10.60
C TRP A 355 13.87 10.83 -11.62
N ARG A 356 13.44 10.66 -12.87
CA ARG A 356 14.28 10.18 -13.98
C ARG A 356 14.23 11.08 -15.21
N MET A 357 13.36 12.09 -15.20
CA MET A 357 13.15 13.02 -16.31
C MET A 357 14.27 14.07 -16.39
N THR A 358 14.46 14.64 -17.57
CA THR A 358 15.40 15.76 -17.78
C THR A 358 14.89 17.03 -17.10
N GLY A 359 15.78 17.73 -16.40
CA GLY A 359 15.44 18.89 -15.57
C GLY A 359 15.08 18.49 -14.13
N ARG A 360 15.09 19.45 -13.21
CA ARG A 360 14.84 19.22 -11.79
C ARG A 360 13.33 19.15 -11.48
N PRO A 361 12.90 18.31 -10.53
CA PRO A 361 11.53 18.34 -10.03
C PRO A 361 11.28 19.67 -9.32
N THR A 362 10.17 20.34 -9.64
CA THR A 362 9.78 21.63 -9.09
C THR A 362 8.40 21.53 -8.45
N VAL A 363 8.37 21.59 -7.12
CA VAL A 363 7.16 21.51 -6.30
C VAL A 363 6.64 22.91 -6.00
N THR A 364 5.38 23.16 -6.33
CA THR A 364 4.68 24.41 -6.02
C THR A 364 3.83 24.23 -4.78
N PHE A 365 4.22 24.85 -3.66
CA PHE A 365 3.61 24.63 -2.35
C PHE A 365 2.99 25.93 -1.81
N PRO A 366 1.70 26.18 -2.06
CA PRO A 366 1.00 27.33 -1.49
C PRO A 366 0.68 27.13 0.00
N ILE A 367 0.86 28.19 0.77
CA ILE A 367 0.43 28.31 2.16
C ILE A 367 -0.95 28.95 2.18
N SER A 368 -1.92 28.21 2.70
CA SER A 368 -3.33 28.61 2.78
C SER A 368 -3.74 29.04 4.18
N GLN A 369 -4.94 29.63 4.29
CA GLN A 369 -5.50 30.06 5.58
C GLN A 369 -5.62 28.92 6.62
N THR A 370 -5.85 27.69 6.16
CA THR A 370 -5.94 26.49 7.00
C THR A 370 -4.62 26.09 7.66
N MET A 371 -3.48 26.61 7.17
CA MET A 371 -2.14 26.36 7.70
C MET A 371 -1.71 27.37 8.78
N LEU A 372 -2.63 28.23 9.22
CA LEU A 372 -2.43 29.19 10.31
C LEU A 372 -2.84 28.58 11.66
N THR A 373 -2.50 29.28 12.74
CA THR A 373 -3.00 29.00 14.09
C THR A 373 -4.53 29.20 14.17
N GLU A 374 -5.17 28.63 15.20
CA GLU A 374 -6.65 28.70 15.38
C GLU A 374 -7.19 30.13 15.44
N ASP A 375 -6.38 31.08 15.92
CA ASP A 375 -6.69 32.52 15.97
C ASP A 375 -6.30 33.28 14.70
N HIS A 376 -5.74 32.59 13.69
CA HIS A 376 -5.23 33.12 12.43
C HIS A 376 -4.19 34.25 12.58
N THR A 377 -3.55 34.39 13.75
CA THR A 377 -2.58 35.46 14.00
C THR A 377 -1.15 35.08 13.60
N ASN A 378 -0.87 33.79 13.44
CA ASN A 378 0.44 33.28 13.08
C ASN A 378 0.33 31.99 12.25
N LEU A 379 1.46 31.53 11.71
CA LEU A 379 1.57 30.23 11.04
C LEU A 379 1.60 29.10 12.07
N ASP A 380 1.03 27.94 11.72
CA ASP A 380 1.10 26.75 12.56
C ASP A 380 2.58 26.37 12.84
N PRO A 381 2.96 26.06 14.10
CA PRO A 381 4.35 25.75 14.45
C PRO A 381 4.97 24.60 13.63
N ALA A 382 4.18 23.57 13.27
CA ALA A 382 4.66 22.46 12.46
C ALA A 382 4.97 22.91 11.03
N VAL A 383 4.17 23.81 10.48
CA VAL A 383 4.38 24.42 9.16
C VAL A 383 5.64 25.29 9.20
N VAL A 384 5.76 26.21 10.17
CA VAL A 384 6.95 27.08 10.30
C VAL A 384 8.23 26.28 10.42
N ALA A 385 8.25 25.25 11.28
CA ALA A 385 9.41 24.39 11.46
C ALA A 385 9.81 23.68 10.15
N THR A 386 8.83 23.31 9.34
CA THR A 386 9.04 22.67 8.04
C THR A 386 9.58 23.64 7.01
N LEU A 387 9.01 24.83 6.89
CA LEU A 387 9.47 25.84 5.94
C LEU A 387 10.92 26.27 6.22
N LYS A 388 11.29 26.41 7.50
CA LYS A 388 12.69 26.67 7.89
C LYS A 388 13.62 25.52 7.49
N LYS A 389 13.22 24.27 7.73
CA LYS A 389 14.01 23.10 7.28
C LYS A 389 14.16 23.03 5.76
N LEU A 390 13.16 23.47 4.99
CA LEU A 390 13.28 23.56 3.54
C LEU A 390 14.32 24.61 3.12
N GLN A 391 14.43 25.73 3.85
CA GLN A 391 15.47 26.75 3.65
C GLN A 391 16.88 26.26 4.02
N ASP A 392 17.01 25.33 4.98
CA ASP A 392 18.29 24.71 5.35
C ASP A 392 18.90 23.82 4.24
N GLY A 393 18.14 23.54 3.18
CA GLY A 393 18.63 22.83 1.98
C GLY A 393 18.56 21.30 2.05
N TYR A 394 17.97 20.73 3.11
CA TYR A 394 17.77 19.29 3.24
C TYR A 394 16.47 18.95 3.97
N TYR A 395 15.61 18.15 3.34
CA TYR A 395 14.34 17.74 3.93
C TYR A 395 13.91 16.37 3.43
N GLY A 396 13.39 15.53 4.34
CA GLY A 396 12.87 14.21 3.96
C GLY A 396 13.89 13.26 3.33
N GLY A 397 15.19 13.43 3.59
CA GLY A 397 16.22 12.61 2.94
C GLY A 397 16.68 13.12 1.57
N ALA A 398 16.20 14.29 1.15
CA ALA A 398 16.49 14.89 -0.15
C ALA A 398 17.16 16.26 -0.03
N ARG A 399 18.02 16.59 -1.00
CA ARG A 399 18.56 17.95 -1.17
C ARG A 399 17.48 18.86 -1.73
N ILE A 400 17.32 20.02 -1.11
CA ILE A 400 16.28 20.99 -1.44
C ILE A 400 16.89 22.30 -1.90
N GLN A 401 16.26 22.91 -2.88
CA GLN A 401 16.50 24.30 -3.25
C GLN A 401 15.18 25.06 -3.17
N THR A 402 15.08 26.02 -2.27
CA THR A 402 13.95 26.96 -2.22
C THR A 402 14.24 28.19 -3.07
N GLY A 403 13.21 28.79 -3.65
CA GLY A 403 13.35 29.91 -4.59
C GLY A 403 12.02 30.23 -5.27
N LYS A 404 12.04 31.25 -6.14
CA LYS A 404 10.86 31.68 -6.90
C LYS A 404 10.62 30.76 -8.10
N LEU A 405 9.36 30.61 -8.53
CA LEU A 405 9.06 29.83 -9.74
C LEU A 405 9.77 30.37 -10.98
N SER A 406 9.90 31.69 -11.11
CA SER A 406 10.59 32.35 -12.23
C SER A 406 12.09 32.03 -12.27
N GLU A 407 12.73 31.83 -11.12
CA GLU A 407 14.16 31.47 -11.01
C GLU A 407 14.41 30.03 -11.47
N PHE A 408 13.42 29.15 -11.32
CA PHE A 408 13.56 27.72 -11.65
C PHE A 408 13.32 27.40 -13.13
N LEU A 409 12.69 28.29 -13.90
CA LEU A 409 12.33 28.07 -15.31
C LEU A 409 13.44 27.52 -16.21
N THR A 410 14.72 27.81 -15.94
CA THR A 410 15.83 27.32 -16.79
C THR A 410 16.35 25.94 -16.38
N THR A 411 15.99 25.48 -15.18
CA THR A 411 16.54 24.27 -14.56
C THR A 411 15.49 23.17 -14.34
N SER A 412 14.21 23.54 -14.34
CA SER A 412 13.08 22.64 -14.13
C SER A 412 12.82 21.75 -15.34
N CYS A 413 12.10 20.65 -15.10
CA CYS A 413 11.52 19.85 -16.17
C CYS A 413 10.33 20.56 -16.81
N PHE A 414 10.18 20.41 -18.13
CA PHE A 414 9.06 20.93 -18.92
C PHE A 414 8.36 19.80 -19.67
N ALA A 415 7.03 19.89 -19.77
CA ALA A 415 6.21 19.08 -20.66
C ALA A 415 5.39 20.00 -21.58
N HIS A 416 5.17 19.59 -22.82
CA HIS A 416 4.39 20.35 -23.78
C HIS A 416 3.13 19.56 -24.16
N LEU A 417 1.95 20.13 -23.91
CA LEU A 417 0.66 19.47 -24.16
C LEU A 417 0.08 19.90 -25.51
N SER A 418 0.79 19.54 -26.59
CA SER A 418 0.50 19.97 -27.96
C SER A 418 -0.85 19.47 -28.50
N PHE A 419 -1.44 18.43 -27.90
CA PHE A 419 -2.78 17.94 -28.27
C PHE A 419 -3.90 18.94 -27.95
N LEU A 420 -3.64 19.99 -27.16
CA LEU A 420 -4.58 21.09 -26.89
C LEU A 420 -4.45 22.27 -27.85
N ASP A 421 -3.45 22.26 -28.74
CA ASP A 421 -3.19 23.35 -29.70
C ASP A 421 -4.15 23.29 -30.91
N GLY A 422 -4.98 22.24 -31.01
CA GLY A 422 -5.94 22.04 -32.10
C GLY A 422 -7.40 22.32 -31.72
N LYS A 423 -7.91 23.51 -32.09
CA LYS A 423 -9.23 23.81 -32.69
C LYS A 423 -9.50 25.33 -32.66
N GLY A 424 -8.84 26.06 -33.57
CA GLY A 424 -9.56 27.14 -34.23
C GLY A 424 -10.60 26.49 -35.15
N SER A 425 -11.84 26.96 -35.10
CA SER A 425 -12.85 26.63 -36.12
C SER A 425 -12.27 26.94 -37.50
N GLY A 426 -11.81 25.91 -38.19
CA GLY A 426 -11.35 26.01 -39.57
C GLY A 426 -12.57 26.19 -40.46
N SER A 427 -12.96 27.44 -40.68
CA SER A 427 -13.39 27.86 -42.01
C SER A 427 -12.29 27.41 -42.97
N MET A 428 -12.54 26.32 -43.71
CA MET A 428 -11.79 26.08 -44.93
C MET A 428 -12.08 27.27 -45.83
N SER A 429 -11.12 28.19 -45.93
CA SER A 429 -11.05 29.13 -47.04
C SER A 429 -11.13 28.31 -48.32
N ARG A 430 -12.27 28.45 -49.01
CA ARG A 430 -12.40 28.10 -50.42
C ARG A 430 -11.33 28.89 -51.16
N ASN A 431 -10.35 28.20 -51.74
CA ASN A 431 -9.62 28.74 -52.87
C ASN A 431 -10.58 28.66 -54.07
N ASP A 432 -11.07 29.81 -54.50
CA ASP A 432 -11.64 29.98 -55.83
C ASP A 432 -10.51 29.81 -56.85
N GLU A 433 -10.50 28.69 -57.57
CA GLU A 433 -9.97 28.65 -58.92
C GLU A 433 -11.04 28.05 -59.83
N GLN A 434 -11.53 28.92 -60.73
CA GLN A 434 -12.38 28.61 -61.86
C GLN A 434 -11.70 27.60 -62.79
N ASN A 435 -12.46 26.61 -63.29
CA ASN A 435 -12.60 26.27 -64.70
C ASN A 435 -13.62 25.12 -64.87
N ASP A 436 -14.79 25.48 -65.39
CA ASP A 436 -15.58 24.89 -66.48
C ASP A 436 -15.71 23.36 -66.71
N ASP A 437 -16.99 23.03 -66.90
CA ASP A 437 -17.63 22.06 -67.82
C ASP A 437 -18.02 20.62 -67.38
N ASP A 438 -19.35 20.47 -67.45
CA ASP A 438 -20.20 19.37 -67.92
C ASP A 438 -20.62 18.17 -67.02
N ASP A 439 -21.95 18.17 -66.80
CA ASP A 439 -22.93 17.08 -66.85
C ASP A 439 -22.77 15.84 -65.94
N ASP A 440 -23.69 15.70 -64.97
CA ASP A 440 -24.79 14.71 -65.10
C ASP A 440 -25.89 14.95 -64.03
N GLU A 441 -27.14 15.07 -64.48
CA GLU A 441 -28.34 15.07 -63.65
C GLU A 441 -28.77 13.63 -63.34
N GLY A 442 -29.01 13.31 -62.07
CA GLY A 442 -29.51 12.01 -61.62
C GLY A 442 -30.27 12.12 -60.30
N ASP A 443 -31.59 12.29 -60.44
CA ASP A 443 -32.60 12.61 -59.43
C ASP A 443 -32.84 11.52 -58.35
N SER A 444 -33.47 11.97 -57.25
CA SER A 444 -34.27 11.20 -56.28
C SER A 444 -33.57 10.39 -55.16
N ASP A 445 -33.59 10.89 -53.91
CA ASP A 445 -34.71 10.71 -52.96
C ASP A 445 -34.31 11.17 -51.53
N GLY A 446 -35.29 11.64 -50.77
CA GLY A 446 -35.15 12.43 -49.55
C GLY A 446 -34.56 11.68 -48.34
N TYR A 447 -33.95 12.43 -47.42
CA TYR A 447 -34.52 12.67 -46.09
C TYR A 447 -33.68 13.74 -45.36
N VAL A 448 -34.24 14.95 -45.32
CA VAL A 448 -33.89 15.96 -44.33
C VAL A 448 -34.47 15.49 -42.99
N HIS A 449 -33.63 15.11 -42.04
CA HIS A 449 -33.97 15.35 -40.64
C HIS A 449 -32.74 15.77 -39.85
N GLU A 450 -32.80 17.02 -39.40
CA GLU A 450 -31.99 17.62 -38.36
C GLU A 450 -31.77 16.65 -37.19
N LEU A 451 -30.51 16.37 -36.90
CA LEU A 451 -30.07 16.09 -35.55
C LEU A 451 -28.98 17.10 -35.21
N ARG A 452 -29.45 18.29 -34.79
CA ARG A 452 -28.71 19.13 -33.85
C ARG A 452 -28.53 18.30 -32.58
N TYR A 453 -27.40 17.61 -32.48
CA TYR A 453 -26.88 17.22 -31.18
C TYR A 453 -26.21 18.44 -30.59
N ASP A 454 -26.78 18.91 -29.47
CA ASP A 454 -26.30 20.04 -28.69
C ASP A 454 -24.79 19.98 -28.49
N ASP A 455 -24.16 21.05 -28.98
CA ASP A 455 -22.79 21.41 -28.78
C ASP A 455 -22.62 21.79 -27.29
N GLU A 456 -22.32 20.81 -26.43
CA GLU A 456 -21.56 21.04 -25.21
C GLU A 456 -20.18 21.56 -25.62
N ALA A 457 -20.13 22.83 -26.01
CA ALA A 457 -18.94 23.57 -26.37
C ALA A 457 -18.05 23.78 -25.13
N ASP A 458 -17.38 22.70 -24.73
CA ASP A 458 -16.08 22.63 -24.08
C ASP A 458 -15.81 23.61 -22.92
N ASP A 459 -16.55 23.51 -21.81
CA ASP A 459 -16.39 24.31 -20.58
C ASP A 459 -14.93 24.46 -20.11
N LEU A 460 -14.10 23.40 -20.22
CA LEU A 460 -12.68 23.49 -19.84
C LEU A 460 -11.84 24.22 -20.90
N ALA A 461 -12.23 24.26 -22.18
CA ALA A 461 -11.56 25.14 -23.16
C ALA A 461 -11.99 26.58 -22.94
N GLN A 462 -13.27 26.83 -22.66
CA GLN A 462 -13.72 28.16 -22.25
C GLN A 462 -13.01 28.62 -20.97
N TYR A 463 -12.81 27.73 -19.98
CA TYR A 463 -12.05 28.03 -18.77
C TYR A 463 -10.57 28.33 -19.06
N LEU A 464 -9.92 27.53 -19.91
CA LEU A 464 -8.55 27.80 -20.35
C LEU A 464 -8.46 29.11 -21.16
N ASP A 465 -9.42 29.38 -22.03
CA ASP A 465 -9.52 30.63 -22.79
C ASP A 465 -9.72 31.83 -21.86
N HIS A 466 -10.54 31.69 -20.81
CA HIS A 466 -10.76 32.71 -19.80
C HIS A 466 -9.49 32.98 -18.97
N LEU A 467 -8.76 31.93 -18.59
CA LEU A 467 -7.46 32.04 -17.92
C LEU A 467 -6.43 32.74 -18.81
N LEU A 468 -6.42 32.44 -20.12
CA LEU A 468 -5.50 33.02 -21.09
C LEU A 468 -5.85 34.47 -21.48
N ALA A 469 -7.14 34.83 -21.49
CA ALA A 469 -7.63 36.17 -21.87
C ALA A 469 -7.35 37.27 -20.82
N HIS A 470 -7.11 36.91 -19.56
CA HIS A 470 -6.82 37.86 -18.47
C HIS A 470 -5.34 38.35 -18.44
N SER A 471 -4.56 38.05 -19.47
CA SER A 471 -3.14 38.41 -19.59
C SER A 471 -2.84 39.89 -19.92
N THR A 472 -3.86 40.76 -20.03
CA THR A 472 -3.66 42.23 -20.15
C THR A 472 -4.13 42.96 -18.88
N PRO A 473 -3.29 43.80 -18.24
CA PRO A 473 -3.63 44.40 -16.95
C PRO A 473 -4.72 45.47 -17.12
N LYS A 474 -5.88 45.24 -16.49
CA LYS A 474 -6.86 46.29 -16.19
C LYS A 474 -7.05 46.38 -14.67
N LYS A 475 -7.06 47.62 -14.16
CA LYS A 475 -7.27 47.98 -12.75
C LYS A 475 -8.54 47.32 -12.17
N PRO A 476 -8.56 46.98 -10.87
CA PRO A 476 -9.63 46.18 -10.29
C PRO A 476 -10.90 47.01 -10.12
N THR A 477 -11.99 46.52 -10.69
CA THR A 477 -13.35 46.83 -10.22
C THR A 477 -13.88 45.65 -9.44
N ARG A 478 -14.31 45.92 -8.21
CA ARG A 478 -14.90 45.02 -7.23
C ARG A 478 -16.09 44.26 -7.84
N ALA A 479 -16.02 42.93 -7.91
CA ALA A 479 -17.14 42.07 -8.28
C ALA A 479 -17.25 40.92 -7.27
N VAL A 480 -18.45 40.83 -6.69
CA VAL A 480 -18.89 39.78 -5.77
C VAL A 480 -19.45 38.62 -6.60
N GLY A 481 -19.07 37.39 -6.26
CA GLY A 481 -19.84 36.18 -6.54
C GLY A 481 -19.59 35.52 -7.91
N ALA A 482 -18.73 34.49 -7.92
CA ALA A 482 -18.75 33.45 -8.96
C ALA A 482 -18.02 32.18 -8.48
N LEU A 483 -18.58 31.50 -7.47
CA LEU A 483 -18.25 30.09 -7.20
C LEU A 483 -19.54 29.28 -7.37
N GLY A 484 -19.71 28.69 -8.55
CA GLY A 484 -20.88 27.88 -8.84
C GLY A 484 -21.06 27.69 -10.33
N LYS A 485 -20.57 26.54 -10.83
CA LYS A 485 -21.10 25.76 -11.98
C LYS A 485 -20.12 24.62 -12.31
N PHE A 486 -20.33 23.48 -11.65
CA PHE A 486 -20.16 22.14 -12.23
C PHE A 486 -21.14 21.23 -11.50
N LYS A 487 -22.37 21.18 -12.00
CA LYS A 487 -23.43 20.32 -11.48
C LYS A 487 -24.34 19.92 -12.63
N ALA A 488 -23.97 18.85 -13.33
CA ALA A 488 -24.88 17.92 -14.01
C ALA A 488 -24.07 16.79 -14.68
N LEU A 489 -24.26 15.53 -14.26
CA LEU A 489 -25.14 14.60 -14.97
C LEU A 489 -25.30 13.33 -14.12
N ALA A 490 -26.48 13.18 -13.53
CA ALA A 490 -26.96 11.93 -12.93
C ALA A 490 -28.35 11.69 -13.50
N THR A 491 -28.50 10.67 -14.34
CA THR A 491 -29.78 9.99 -14.64
C THR A 491 -29.49 8.62 -15.26
N LYS A 492 -29.69 7.54 -14.51
CA LYS A 492 -30.86 6.65 -14.69
C LYS A 492 -30.81 5.52 -13.65
N THR A 493 -31.82 5.52 -12.80
CA THR A 493 -32.13 4.47 -11.82
C THR A 493 -33.20 3.54 -12.39
N LYS A 494 -33.10 2.25 -12.07
CA LYS A 494 -34.15 1.33 -11.58
C LYS A 494 -34.22 0.01 -12.34
N GLU A 495 -34.01 -1.06 -11.56
CA GLU A 495 -34.85 -2.25 -11.34
C GLU A 495 -33.93 -3.33 -10.71
N MET A 496 -34.27 -4.14 -9.71
CA MET A 496 -35.52 -4.44 -9.03
C MET A 496 -35.15 -5.22 -7.75
N VAL A 497 -35.76 -4.88 -6.63
CA VAL A 497 -35.73 -5.69 -5.40
C VAL A 497 -36.80 -6.76 -5.51
N SER A 498 -36.40 -8.03 -5.52
CA SER A 498 -37.27 -9.16 -5.17
C SER A 498 -36.41 -10.39 -4.96
N LEU A 499 -36.06 -10.69 -3.70
CA LEU A 499 -35.72 -12.04 -3.18
C LEU A 499 -35.38 -12.01 -1.68
N MET A 500 -36.04 -11.16 -0.89
CA MET A 500 -35.74 -10.99 0.54
C MET A 500 -36.82 -11.57 1.47
N ASN A 501 -37.65 -12.51 0.97
CA ASN A 501 -38.71 -13.17 1.75
C ASN A 501 -38.53 -14.70 1.85
N LYS A 502 -37.30 -15.21 1.89
CA LYS A 502 -37.08 -16.67 2.00
C LYS A 502 -35.86 -17.13 2.81
N ALA A 503 -35.49 -16.40 3.87
CA ALA A 503 -34.40 -16.80 4.76
C ALA A 503 -34.77 -16.65 6.25
N GLN A 504 -36.01 -17.03 6.61
CA GLN A 504 -36.51 -17.04 7.98
C GLN A 504 -36.68 -18.47 8.54
N GLU A 505 -35.83 -19.42 8.12
CA GLU A 505 -35.89 -20.82 8.58
C GLU A 505 -34.51 -21.45 8.83
N LEU A 506 -33.58 -20.80 9.55
CA LEU A 506 -32.42 -21.52 10.08
C LEU A 506 -32.06 -21.04 11.50
N ASN A 507 -32.77 -21.62 12.46
CA ASN A 507 -32.56 -21.52 13.89
C ASN A 507 -31.15 -22.06 14.27
N VAL A 508 -30.20 -21.17 14.58
CA VAL A 508 -28.90 -21.56 15.18
C VAL A 508 -28.58 -20.65 16.37
N HIS A 509 -28.40 -21.28 17.54
CA HIS A 509 -28.10 -20.65 18.82
C HIS A 509 -26.59 -20.45 19.04
N ASN A 510 -26.28 -19.43 19.85
CA ASN A 510 -25.00 -19.06 20.48
C ASN A 510 -23.99 -18.24 19.66
N VAL A 511 -24.12 -16.91 19.81
CA VAL A 511 -23.27 -15.83 19.23
C VAL A 511 -22.30 -15.22 20.26
N ASN A 512 -22.21 -15.76 21.49
CA ASN A 512 -21.44 -15.15 22.57
C ASN A 512 -20.16 -15.94 22.89
N MET A 513 -19.08 -15.76 22.11
CA MET A 513 -17.71 -16.06 22.59
C MET A 513 -16.58 -15.46 21.73
N TYR A 514 -16.85 -14.33 21.07
CA TYR A 514 -15.82 -13.48 20.48
C TYR A 514 -15.46 -12.38 21.49
N LEU A 515 -14.18 -11.96 21.58
CA LEU A 515 -13.85 -10.63 22.11
C LEU A 515 -14.87 -9.61 21.54
N PRO A 516 -15.43 -8.68 22.33
CA PRO A 516 -16.75 -8.12 22.03
C PRO A 516 -16.82 -7.55 20.62
N ASN A 517 -17.46 -8.27 19.70
CA ASN A 517 -17.92 -7.74 18.41
C ASN A 517 -18.85 -6.53 18.60
N LYS A 518 -19.26 -6.26 19.85
CA LYS A 518 -20.00 -5.09 20.32
C LYS A 518 -19.29 -3.75 20.06
N LEU A 519 -17.95 -3.72 19.99
CA LEU A 519 -17.19 -2.47 19.83
C LEU A 519 -17.50 -1.68 18.55
N PHE A 520 -17.96 -2.36 17.50
CA PHE A 520 -18.35 -1.75 16.22
C PHE A 520 -19.80 -2.10 15.82
N ARG A 521 -20.59 -2.69 16.72
CA ARG A 521 -21.92 -3.25 16.44
C ARG A 521 -23.08 -2.33 16.78
N SER A 522 -22.85 -1.10 17.24
CA SER A 522 -23.93 -0.10 17.16
C SER A 522 -24.18 0.14 15.67
N PRO A 523 -25.33 -0.28 15.10
CA PRO A 523 -25.60 -0.09 13.67
C PRO A 523 -25.82 1.40 13.33
N GLN A 524 -25.66 2.26 14.32
CA GLN A 524 -26.00 3.67 14.32
C GLN A 524 -24.92 4.42 15.12
N PRO A 525 -24.61 5.67 14.73
CA PRO A 525 -23.99 6.63 15.64
C PRO A 525 -24.77 6.66 16.95
N SER A 526 -24.11 6.80 18.10
CA SER A 526 -24.80 7.09 19.35
C SER A 526 -25.46 8.46 19.23
N LEU A 527 -26.77 8.49 18.95
CA LEU A 527 -27.55 9.71 18.84
C LEU A 527 -27.72 10.29 20.25
N ASN A 528 -26.96 11.35 20.57
CA ASN A 528 -26.94 11.97 21.89
C ASN A 528 -27.64 13.34 21.82
N LEU A 529 -28.96 13.34 21.61
CA LEU A 529 -29.76 14.56 21.58
C LEU A 529 -29.92 15.12 23.00
N ASN A 530 -29.18 16.16 23.36
CA ASN A 530 -29.32 16.85 24.64
C ASN A 530 -30.38 17.97 24.53
N LEU A 531 -31.62 17.69 24.97
CA LEU A 531 -32.68 18.70 25.07
C LEU A 531 -32.72 19.33 26.47
N PRO A 532 -33.04 20.63 26.61
CA PRO A 532 -33.28 21.23 27.92
C PRO A 532 -34.56 20.68 28.57
N ASP A 533 -34.43 20.08 29.75
CA ASP A 533 -35.56 19.56 30.53
C ASP A 533 -36.54 20.69 30.92
N SER A 534 -37.82 20.48 30.61
CA SER A 534 -38.91 21.34 31.07
C SER A 534 -39.08 21.20 32.59
N SER A 535 -38.79 22.27 33.32
CA SER A 535 -38.92 22.38 34.78
C SER A 535 -40.35 22.15 35.30
N ALA A 536 -40.57 21.15 36.15
CA ALA A 536 -41.60 21.15 37.19
C ALA A 536 -41.20 20.17 38.33
N PRO A 537 -41.29 20.56 39.63
CA PRO A 537 -40.87 19.71 40.74
C PRO A 537 -42.04 18.86 41.26
N GLN A 538 -41.92 17.53 41.24
CA GLN A 538 -42.74 16.64 42.07
C GLN A 538 -41.94 15.43 42.59
N GLU A 539 -42.34 15.02 43.79
CA GLU A 539 -41.60 14.28 44.81
C GLU A 539 -41.33 12.80 44.49
N ALA A 540 -40.36 12.26 45.24
CA ALA A 540 -39.82 10.91 45.15
C ALA A 540 -40.82 9.77 45.36
N GLN A 541 -40.66 8.70 44.59
CA GLN A 541 -40.72 7.31 45.09
C GLN A 541 -39.95 6.37 44.13
N ALA A 542 -39.03 5.61 44.72
CA ALA A 542 -38.12 4.69 44.04
C ALA A 542 -38.85 3.43 43.53
N LEU A 543 -38.52 3.01 42.29
CA LEU A 543 -38.62 1.63 41.80
C LEU A 543 -37.66 1.47 40.62
N GLU A 544 -36.77 0.49 40.73
CA GLU A 544 -35.76 0.11 39.74
C GLU A 544 -36.39 -0.32 38.41
N ALA A 545 -36.07 0.39 37.32
CA ALA A 545 -36.29 -0.09 35.95
C ALA A 545 -35.18 0.44 35.03
N LYS A 546 -34.53 -0.48 34.31
CA LYS A 546 -33.56 -0.20 33.23
C LYS A 546 -34.19 0.77 32.23
N VAL A 547 -33.67 2.00 32.16
CA VAL A 547 -34.05 2.97 31.13
C VAL A 547 -33.20 2.73 29.89
N SER A 548 -33.83 2.23 28.83
CA SER A 548 -33.36 2.37 27.46
C SER A 548 -33.61 3.82 27.01
N THR A 549 -32.55 4.57 26.73
CA THR A 549 -32.58 5.93 26.21
C THR A 549 -33.06 5.96 24.75
N GLU A 550 -34.37 5.89 24.53
CA GLU A 550 -35.06 6.22 23.26
C GLU A 550 -35.97 7.46 23.39
N GLY A 551 -35.84 8.24 24.47
CA GLY A 551 -36.68 9.42 24.73
C GLY A 551 -36.04 10.70 24.22
N GLY A 552 -36.38 11.15 23.01
CA GLY A 552 -35.96 12.49 22.54
C GLY A 552 -36.29 12.84 21.09
N ILE A 553 -36.57 11.87 20.23
CA ILE A 553 -36.90 12.13 18.82
C ILE A 553 -38.36 12.60 18.70
N PRO A 554 -38.65 13.76 18.08
CA PRO A 554 -40.02 14.22 17.83
C PRO A 554 -40.82 13.18 17.05
N LYS A 555 -42.03 12.87 17.51
CA LYS A 555 -42.94 11.91 16.86
C LYS A 555 -44.19 12.60 16.35
N ASP A 556 -44.66 12.18 15.17
CA ASP A 556 -45.91 12.65 14.58
C ASP A 556 -47.12 11.93 15.20
N ALA A 557 -48.33 12.32 14.79
CA ALA A 557 -49.58 11.75 15.27
C ALA A 557 -49.75 10.24 14.99
N SER A 558 -48.91 9.65 14.13
CA SER A 558 -48.89 8.21 13.82
C SER A 558 -47.85 7.42 14.63
N GLY A 559 -47.07 8.11 15.48
CA GLY A 559 -45.97 7.53 16.24
C GLY A 559 -44.67 7.36 15.43
N GLY A 560 -44.63 7.81 14.17
CA GLY A 560 -43.44 7.89 13.33
C GLY A 560 -42.61 9.14 13.63
N VAL A 561 -41.39 9.23 13.09
CA VAL A 561 -40.52 10.41 13.28
C VAL A 561 -41.13 11.64 12.62
N ASP A 562 -41.29 12.75 13.36
CA ASP A 562 -41.72 14.03 12.81
C ASP A 562 -40.52 14.77 12.20
N HIS A 563 -40.40 14.63 10.88
CA HIS A 563 -39.31 15.20 10.10
C HIS A 563 -39.36 16.73 10.05
N ASN A 564 -40.55 17.34 10.15
CA ASN A 564 -40.67 18.80 10.14
C ASN A 564 -40.25 19.38 11.49
N ALA A 565 -40.60 18.71 12.59
CA ALA A 565 -40.12 19.06 13.92
C ALA A 565 -38.60 18.88 14.04
N LEU A 566 -38.02 17.83 13.43
CA LEU A 566 -36.56 17.66 13.35
C LEU A 566 -35.89 18.79 12.56
N VAL A 567 -36.48 19.26 11.46
CA VAL A 567 -35.96 20.42 10.71
C VAL A 567 -36.02 21.70 11.55
N GLN A 568 -37.05 21.90 12.39
CA GLN A 568 -37.05 23.01 13.35
C GLN A 568 -35.97 22.85 14.42
N LEU A 569 -35.80 21.63 14.97
CA LEU A 569 -34.75 21.34 15.94
C LEU A 569 -33.36 21.61 15.38
N LEU A 570 -33.13 21.27 14.10
CA LEU A 570 -31.89 21.56 13.38
C LEU A 570 -31.60 23.05 13.27
N LYS A 571 -32.65 23.88 13.15
CA LYS A 571 -32.55 25.33 13.09
C LYS A 571 -32.14 25.93 14.44
N ASP A 572 -32.69 25.39 15.52
CA ASP A 572 -32.56 25.96 16.86
C ASP A 572 -31.28 25.49 17.58
N THR A 573 -30.77 24.33 17.18
CA THR A 573 -29.59 23.68 17.76
C THR A 573 -28.28 24.39 17.38
N GLN A 574 -27.45 24.69 18.38
CA GLN A 574 -26.09 25.23 18.20
C GLN A 574 -24.99 24.15 18.22
N SER A 575 -25.30 22.95 18.72
CA SER A 575 -24.39 21.82 18.81
C SER A 575 -24.20 21.15 17.45
N LEU A 576 -22.95 21.04 16.99
CA LEU A 576 -22.64 20.36 15.73
C LEU A 576 -22.94 18.86 15.78
N GLN A 577 -22.83 18.24 16.96
CA GLN A 577 -23.16 16.84 17.16
C GLN A 577 -24.65 16.59 16.93
N ASP A 578 -25.50 17.42 17.56
CA ASP A 578 -26.95 17.34 17.40
C ASP A 578 -27.37 17.64 15.96
N GLN A 579 -26.74 18.62 15.30
CA GLN A 579 -26.97 18.89 13.87
C GLN A 579 -26.62 17.66 13.00
N ALA A 580 -25.50 16.99 13.30
CA ALA A 580 -25.08 15.79 12.57
C ALA A 580 -26.03 14.61 12.81
N ASP A 581 -26.47 14.39 14.05
CA ASP A 581 -27.41 13.35 14.44
C ASP A 581 -28.77 13.53 13.78
N ILE A 582 -29.31 14.76 13.75
CA ILE A 582 -30.55 15.09 13.05
C ILE A 582 -30.41 14.85 11.55
N LEU A 583 -29.33 15.34 10.94
CA LEU A 583 -29.10 15.14 9.50
C LEU A 583 -28.87 13.67 9.17
N TYR A 584 -28.32 12.86 10.08
CA TYR A 584 -28.20 11.42 9.93
C TYR A 584 -29.57 10.74 9.86
N ILE A 585 -30.50 11.10 10.75
CA ILE A 585 -31.89 10.61 10.70
C ILE A 585 -32.55 10.99 9.36
N LEU A 586 -32.45 12.27 8.97
CA LEU A 586 -33.04 12.76 7.71
C LEU A 586 -32.43 12.07 6.47
N PHE A 587 -31.12 11.85 6.47
CA PHE A 587 -30.42 11.10 5.43
C PHE A 587 -30.92 9.67 5.32
N LYS A 588 -31.08 8.97 6.45
CA LYS A 588 -31.51 7.58 6.50
C LYS A 588 -32.96 7.40 6.04
N ASP A 589 -33.85 8.30 6.47
CA ASP A 589 -35.29 8.15 6.26
C ASP A 589 -35.80 8.79 4.96
N LYS A 590 -35.17 9.88 4.49
CA LYS A 590 -35.61 10.64 3.30
C LYS A 590 -34.59 10.66 2.15
N GLY A 591 -33.32 10.34 2.41
CA GLY A 591 -32.24 10.36 1.42
C GLY A 591 -31.59 11.74 1.23
N MET A 592 -30.45 11.75 0.52
CA MET A 592 -29.59 12.95 0.38
C MET A 592 -30.21 14.14 -0.36
N GLU A 593 -31.11 13.88 -1.30
CA GLU A 593 -31.68 14.93 -2.17
C GLU A 593 -33.01 15.49 -1.62
N TRP A 594 -33.42 15.08 -0.41
CA TRP A 594 -34.62 15.61 0.22
C TRP A 594 -34.44 17.07 0.60
N ASP A 595 -35.35 17.95 0.14
CA ASP A 595 -35.33 19.39 0.43
C ASP A 595 -35.98 19.65 1.79
N THR A 596 -35.17 20.13 2.74
CA THR A 596 -35.63 20.47 4.10
C THR A 596 -36.39 21.79 4.16
N GLN A 597 -36.28 22.64 3.13
CA GLN A 597 -36.82 24.00 3.08
C GLN A 597 -36.33 24.93 4.21
N LEU A 598 -35.29 24.54 4.97
CA LEU A 598 -34.77 25.28 6.14
C LEU A 598 -34.36 26.73 5.81
N HIS A 599 -33.72 26.93 4.66
CA HIS A 599 -33.31 28.24 4.14
C HIS A 599 -33.99 28.56 2.79
N GLY A 600 -35.20 28.04 2.58
CA GLY A 600 -35.92 28.10 1.31
C GLY A 600 -35.60 26.92 0.38
N LYS A 601 -36.08 27.00 -0.87
CA LYS A 601 -36.01 25.92 -1.86
C LYS A 601 -34.56 25.62 -2.25
N GLY A 602 -34.16 24.35 -2.16
CA GLY A 602 -32.80 23.89 -2.47
C GLY A 602 -31.93 23.58 -1.25
N SER A 603 -32.47 23.67 -0.03
CA SER A 603 -31.79 23.30 1.22
C SER A 603 -31.82 21.78 1.42
N THR A 604 -31.24 21.04 0.48
CA THR A 604 -31.19 19.58 0.52
C THR A 604 -30.35 19.05 1.69
N VAL A 605 -30.64 17.84 2.17
CA VAL A 605 -29.81 17.14 3.17
C VAL A 605 -28.33 17.13 2.75
N ARG A 606 -28.02 16.89 1.46
CA ARG A 606 -26.67 16.99 0.90
C ARG A 606 -26.03 18.36 1.14
N SER A 607 -26.75 19.45 0.85
CA SER A 607 -26.21 20.81 1.00
C SER A 607 -25.96 21.16 2.47
N LEU A 608 -26.85 20.75 3.37
CA LEU A 608 -26.69 20.96 4.81
C LEU A 608 -25.52 20.14 5.37
N LEU A 609 -25.37 18.88 4.95
CA LEU A 609 -24.22 18.06 5.30
C LEU A 609 -22.91 18.63 4.75
N SER A 610 -22.91 19.23 3.56
CA SER A 610 -21.72 19.86 2.99
C SER A 610 -21.31 21.09 3.80
N HIS A 611 -22.27 21.91 4.22
CA HIS A 611 -22.01 23.05 5.12
C HIS A 611 -21.53 22.62 6.50
N LEU A 612 -22.14 21.55 7.06
CA LEU A 612 -21.72 20.99 8.33
C LEU A 612 -20.33 20.37 8.26
N TYR A 613 -19.98 19.74 7.12
CA TYR A 613 -18.65 19.22 6.85
C TYR A 613 -17.59 20.32 6.89
N GLU A 614 -17.83 21.47 6.25
CA GLU A 614 -16.93 22.62 6.28
C GLU A 614 -16.75 23.14 7.71
N LYS A 615 -17.85 23.39 8.43
CA LYS A 615 -17.81 23.83 9.85
C LYS A 615 -17.07 22.85 10.77
N ALA A 616 -17.37 21.56 10.64
CA ALA A 616 -16.70 20.53 11.44
C ALA A 616 -15.20 20.47 11.11
N GLY A 617 -14.84 20.71 9.83
CA GLY A 617 -13.48 20.87 9.35
C GLY A 617 -12.73 22.03 9.97
N ASP A 618 -13.33 23.23 9.97
CA ASP A 618 -12.75 24.45 10.55
C ASP A 618 -12.43 24.27 12.04
N LEU A 619 -13.34 23.61 12.76
CA LEU A 619 -13.18 23.30 14.19
C LEU A 619 -12.41 22.00 14.45
N LYS A 620 -11.96 21.29 13.40
CA LYS A 620 -11.18 20.04 13.47
C LYS A 620 -11.86 18.95 14.32
N HIS A 621 -13.18 18.83 14.27
CA HIS A 621 -13.95 17.75 14.91
C HIS A 621 -13.86 16.44 14.11
N TRP A 622 -12.73 15.74 14.22
CA TRP A 622 -12.39 14.59 13.36
C TRP A 622 -13.44 13.46 13.33
N GLY A 623 -14.06 13.14 14.48
CA GLY A 623 -15.12 12.13 14.55
C GLY A 623 -16.35 12.50 13.72
N LEU A 624 -16.81 13.76 13.83
CA LEU A 624 -17.91 14.30 13.03
C LEU A 624 -17.55 14.38 11.55
N ILE A 625 -16.34 14.86 11.22
CA ILE A 625 -15.87 14.95 9.84
C ILE A 625 -15.88 13.56 9.17
N ARG A 626 -15.41 12.51 9.86
CA ARG A 626 -15.45 11.12 9.36
C ARG A 626 -16.86 10.64 9.11
N MET A 627 -17.76 10.87 10.06
CA MET A 627 -19.16 10.48 9.95
C MET A 627 -19.83 11.17 8.75
N ILE A 628 -19.71 12.49 8.65
CA ILE A 628 -20.29 13.28 7.55
C ILE A 628 -19.66 12.89 6.20
N SER A 629 -18.36 12.60 6.17
CA SER A 629 -17.68 12.10 4.96
C SER A 629 -18.28 10.79 4.47
N GLY A 630 -18.59 9.87 5.38
CA GLY A 630 -19.25 8.61 5.06
C GLY A 630 -20.68 8.81 4.54
N MET A 631 -21.45 9.74 5.13
CA MET A 631 -22.79 10.10 4.63
C MET A 631 -22.74 10.71 3.22
N LEU A 632 -21.77 11.58 2.96
CA LEU A 632 -21.55 12.21 1.66
C LEU A 632 -20.92 11.26 0.64
N LYS A 633 -20.54 10.04 1.04
CA LYS A 633 -19.80 9.05 0.24
C LYS A 633 -18.51 9.62 -0.35
N LYS A 634 -17.79 10.43 0.44
CA LYS A 634 -16.47 10.93 0.07
C LYS A 634 -15.48 9.77 -0.03
N LYS A 635 -14.54 9.87 -0.96
CA LYS A 635 -13.49 8.89 -1.21
C LYS A 635 -12.13 9.52 -0.97
N VAL A 636 -11.25 8.82 -0.26
CA VAL A 636 -9.85 9.26 -0.12
C VAL A 636 -9.20 9.31 -1.51
N GLU A 637 -8.38 10.33 -1.75
CA GLU A 637 -7.90 10.63 -3.09
C GLU A 637 -6.96 9.58 -3.69
N GLU A 638 -6.16 8.93 -2.86
CA GLU A 638 -5.16 7.97 -3.28
C GLU A 638 -5.57 6.54 -2.97
N LEU A 639 -6.88 6.26 -2.82
CA LEU A 639 -7.33 4.95 -2.35
C LEU A 639 -7.01 3.81 -3.32
N ASP A 640 -7.26 4.01 -4.62
CA ASP A 640 -6.99 3.04 -5.68
C ASP A 640 -5.51 2.88 -5.95
N SER A 641 -4.74 3.98 -5.92
CA SER A 641 -3.28 3.95 -6.00
C SER A 641 -2.67 3.25 -4.77
N ALA A 642 -3.16 3.54 -3.56
CA ALA A 642 -2.73 2.87 -2.33
C ALA A 642 -3.00 1.37 -2.36
N CYS A 643 -4.18 0.96 -2.81
CA CYS A 643 -4.53 -0.45 -3.01
C CYS A 643 -3.56 -1.11 -4.00
N SER A 644 -3.34 -0.47 -5.15
CA SER A 644 -2.43 -0.96 -6.19
C SER A 644 -0.98 -1.04 -5.71
N ASP A 645 -0.51 -0.06 -4.95
CA ASP A 645 0.85 -0.02 -4.38
C ASP A 645 1.05 -1.15 -3.36
N LEU A 646 0.08 -1.42 -2.48
CA LEU A 646 0.19 -2.52 -1.53
C LEU A 646 0.21 -3.89 -2.24
N LEU A 647 -0.66 -4.07 -3.24
CA LEU A 647 -0.69 -5.29 -4.07
C LEU A 647 0.60 -5.45 -4.89
N ALA A 648 1.14 -4.34 -5.42
CA ALA A 648 2.42 -4.31 -6.12
C ALA A 648 3.55 -4.83 -5.23
N HIS A 649 3.55 -4.49 -3.94
CA HIS A 649 4.50 -5.03 -2.95
C HIS A 649 4.15 -6.44 -2.46
N GLN A 650 3.34 -7.18 -3.23
CA GLN A 650 2.95 -8.57 -2.97
C GLN A 650 2.18 -8.74 -1.64
N LYS A 651 1.37 -7.74 -1.28
CA LYS A 651 0.51 -7.77 -0.09
C LYS A 651 -0.95 -7.91 -0.51
N HIS A 652 -1.54 -9.06 -0.23
CA HIS A 652 -3.00 -9.21 -0.30
C HIS A 652 -3.65 -8.35 0.78
N LEU A 653 -4.84 -7.81 0.51
CA LEU A 653 -5.56 -6.99 1.46
C LEU A 653 -6.86 -7.69 1.85
N THR A 654 -7.31 -7.49 3.08
CA THR A 654 -8.69 -7.78 3.47
C THR A 654 -9.30 -6.60 4.20
N VAL A 655 -10.58 -6.34 3.91
CA VAL A 655 -11.40 -5.31 4.58
C VAL A 655 -12.59 -5.98 5.27
N GLY A 656 -13.10 -5.33 6.32
CA GLY A 656 -14.08 -5.95 7.23
C GLY A 656 -13.43 -6.83 8.30
N LEU A 657 -14.24 -7.31 9.24
CA LEU A 657 -13.81 -8.18 10.34
C LEU A 657 -14.11 -9.66 10.03
N PRO A 658 -13.22 -10.61 10.41
CA PRO A 658 -13.49 -12.03 10.24
C PRO A 658 -14.69 -12.53 11.05
N PRO A 659 -15.25 -13.71 10.70
CA PRO A 659 -14.91 -14.55 9.53
C PRO A 659 -15.61 -14.11 8.23
N GLU A 660 -15.25 -14.73 7.11
CA GLU A 660 -16.01 -14.63 5.84
C GLU A 660 -17.50 -15.00 6.07
N PRO A 661 -18.47 -14.34 5.40
CA PRO A 661 -18.33 -13.43 4.26
C PRO A 661 -18.21 -11.93 4.60
N ARG A 662 -18.10 -11.57 5.90
CA ARG A 662 -17.95 -10.16 6.34
C ARG A 662 -16.58 -9.60 5.99
N GLU A 663 -15.55 -10.41 6.15
CA GLU A 663 -14.23 -10.12 5.62
C GLU A 663 -14.21 -10.36 4.10
N LYS A 664 -13.74 -9.37 3.35
CA LYS A 664 -13.60 -9.41 1.89
C LYS A 664 -12.13 -9.36 1.52
N THR A 665 -11.69 -10.27 0.65
CA THR A 665 -10.29 -10.34 0.20
C THR A 665 -10.10 -9.61 -1.14
N ILE A 666 -9.04 -8.80 -1.23
CA ILE A 666 -8.61 -8.09 -2.43
C ILE A 666 -7.24 -8.64 -2.83
N THR A 667 -7.18 -9.28 -4.00
CA THR A 667 -5.96 -9.91 -4.56
C THR A 667 -5.48 -9.28 -5.86
N ALA A 668 -6.25 -8.35 -6.43
CA ALA A 668 -5.93 -7.63 -7.65
C ALA A 668 -6.43 -6.19 -7.55
N PRO A 669 -5.83 -5.24 -8.30
CA PRO A 669 -6.28 -3.85 -8.33
C PRO A 669 -7.76 -3.77 -8.75
N ILE A 670 -8.54 -3.00 -7.99
CA ILE A 670 -9.97 -2.81 -8.21
C ILE A 670 -10.21 -1.33 -8.59
N PRO A 671 -11.09 -1.03 -9.58
CA PRO A 671 -11.47 0.34 -9.89
C PRO A 671 -11.98 1.12 -8.67
N PRO A 672 -11.74 2.44 -8.57
CA PRO A 672 -12.04 3.22 -7.37
C PRO A 672 -13.48 3.09 -6.86
N ASP A 673 -14.46 3.09 -7.77
CA ASP A 673 -15.89 3.00 -7.42
C ASP A 673 -16.27 1.63 -6.86
N GLN A 674 -15.69 0.57 -7.43
CA GLN A 674 -15.91 -0.80 -6.97
C GLN A 674 -15.20 -1.04 -5.64
N LEU A 675 -14.01 -0.47 -5.45
CA LEU A 675 -13.25 -0.57 -4.20
C LEU A 675 -14.00 0.12 -3.05
N ALA A 676 -14.53 1.32 -3.27
CA ALA A 676 -15.34 2.03 -2.28
C ALA A 676 -16.61 1.24 -1.90
N ALA A 677 -17.33 0.70 -2.90
CA ALA A 677 -18.53 -0.11 -2.66
C ALA A 677 -18.22 -1.39 -1.85
N LEU A 678 -17.08 -2.03 -2.13
CA LEU A 678 -16.63 -3.22 -1.41
C LEU A 678 -16.28 -2.89 0.06
N ILE A 679 -15.66 -1.74 0.32
CA ILE A 679 -15.37 -1.26 1.69
C ILE A 679 -16.67 -0.96 2.44
N ASP A 680 -17.64 -0.31 1.78
CA ASP A 680 -18.95 -0.02 2.38
C ASP A 680 -19.69 -1.31 2.76
N GLU A 681 -19.71 -2.31 1.87
CA GLU A 681 -20.31 -3.63 2.12
C GLU A 681 -19.62 -4.35 3.29
N ALA A 682 -18.28 -4.38 3.30
CA ALA A 682 -17.49 -5.05 4.33
C ALA A 682 -17.57 -4.36 5.71
N SER A 683 -17.98 -3.10 5.75
CA SER A 683 -18.14 -2.31 6.97
C SER A 683 -19.53 -2.44 7.59
N ASP A 684 -20.37 -3.39 7.15
CA ASP A 684 -21.75 -3.59 7.62
C ASP A 684 -22.59 -2.28 7.57
N ASN A 685 -22.35 -1.43 6.55
CA ASN A 685 -22.92 -0.08 6.39
C ASN A 685 -22.56 0.94 7.50
N ASN A 686 -21.54 0.66 8.32
CA ASN A 686 -21.00 1.65 9.24
C ASN A 686 -20.16 2.68 8.47
N ILE A 687 -20.78 3.84 8.20
CA ILE A 687 -20.22 4.94 7.42
C ILE A 687 -18.87 5.46 7.96
N SER A 688 -18.66 5.47 9.27
CA SER A 688 -17.42 5.97 9.88
C SER A 688 -16.29 4.96 9.77
N VAL A 689 -16.58 3.67 9.96
CA VAL A 689 -15.61 2.57 9.79
C VAL A 689 -15.17 2.45 8.33
N ALA A 690 -16.08 2.68 7.38
CA ALA A 690 -15.74 2.69 5.96
C ALA A 690 -14.69 3.77 5.63
N ILE A 691 -14.88 5.00 6.12
CA ILE A 691 -13.90 6.09 5.95
C ILE A 691 -12.58 5.78 6.66
N LEU A 692 -12.64 5.28 7.89
CA LEU A 692 -11.43 4.88 8.64
C LEU A 692 -10.65 3.79 7.89
N THR A 693 -11.33 2.82 7.29
CA THR A 693 -10.72 1.77 6.48
C THR A 693 -9.97 2.35 5.28
N GLN A 694 -10.57 3.34 4.60
CA GLN A 694 -9.91 4.05 3.49
C GLN A 694 -8.64 4.80 3.96
N GLU A 695 -8.69 5.49 5.10
CA GLU A 695 -7.52 6.17 5.68
C GLU A 695 -6.38 5.19 6.01
N ILE A 696 -6.69 4.11 6.74
CA ILE A 696 -5.69 3.12 7.13
C ILE A 696 -5.05 2.47 5.89
N MET A 697 -5.81 2.20 4.83
CA MET A 697 -5.26 1.72 3.55
C MET A 697 -4.22 2.67 2.97
N VAL A 698 -4.50 3.97 2.94
CA VAL A 698 -3.54 4.98 2.45
C VAL A 698 -2.31 5.06 3.36
N TYR A 699 -2.48 5.00 4.68
CA TYR A 699 -1.35 5.04 5.61
C TYR A 699 -0.45 3.80 5.52
N LEU A 700 -1.04 2.62 5.27
CA LEU A 700 -0.30 1.40 4.98
C LEU A 700 0.51 1.56 3.68
N ALA A 701 -0.08 2.11 2.63
CA ALA A 701 0.62 2.37 1.37
C ALA A 701 1.75 3.40 1.54
N MET A 702 1.55 4.47 2.30
CA MET A 702 2.62 5.42 2.65
C MET A 702 3.76 4.72 3.41
N SER A 703 3.43 3.82 4.34
CA SER A 703 4.41 3.10 5.16
C SER A 703 5.21 2.08 4.35
N ILE A 704 4.59 1.35 3.42
CA ILE A 704 5.31 0.35 2.61
C ILE A 704 6.26 1.02 1.60
N ARG A 705 5.87 2.19 1.05
CA ARG A 705 6.74 2.99 0.15
C ARG A 705 7.99 3.50 0.85
N THR A 706 7.88 3.88 2.13
CA THR A 706 8.98 4.52 2.89
C THR A 706 9.78 3.54 3.73
N GLN A 707 9.15 2.49 4.28
CA GLN A 707 9.74 1.52 5.20
C GLN A 707 9.21 0.10 4.91
N PRO A 708 9.56 -0.49 3.75
CA PRO A 708 9.05 -1.80 3.33
C PRO A 708 9.42 -2.93 4.31
N SER A 709 10.52 -2.78 5.07
CA SER A 709 10.96 -3.76 6.07
C SER A 709 9.96 -3.98 7.20
N LEU A 710 9.05 -3.03 7.48
CA LEU A 710 7.99 -3.20 8.48
C LEU A 710 7.00 -4.31 8.11
N PHE A 711 6.96 -4.70 6.83
CA PHE A 711 6.04 -5.68 6.26
C PHE A 711 6.73 -6.98 5.87
N SER A 712 7.94 -7.24 6.38
CA SER A 712 8.67 -8.49 6.12
C SER A 712 7.85 -9.70 6.60
N GLU A 713 7.76 -10.74 5.76
CA GLU A 713 7.03 -11.98 6.08
C GLU A 713 5.54 -11.79 6.43
N MET A 714 4.94 -10.67 6.00
CA MET A 714 3.50 -10.43 6.09
C MET A 714 2.93 -10.43 4.66
N PHE A 715 2.21 -11.46 4.22
CA PHE A 715 1.70 -11.52 2.84
C PHE A 715 0.24 -11.06 2.72
N ARG A 716 -0.51 -11.04 3.83
CA ARG A 716 -1.89 -10.53 3.89
C ARG A 716 -2.08 -9.48 4.98
N LEU A 717 -2.49 -8.27 4.61
CA LEU A 717 -2.83 -7.18 5.53
C LEU A 717 -4.33 -7.15 5.79
N ARG A 718 -4.71 -7.49 7.03
CA ARG A 718 -6.11 -7.59 7.45
C ARG A 718 -6.54 -6.28 8.12
N ILE A 719 -7.02 -5.33 7.33
CA ILE A 719 -7.23 -3.94 7.76
C ILE A 719 -8.25 -3.85 8.89
N GLY A 720 -9.32 -4.65 8.87
CA GLY A 720 -10.29 -4.69 9.96
C GLY A 720 -9.67 -5.14 11.29
N LEU A 721 -8.79 -6.17 11.28
CA LEU A 721 -8.07 -6.60 12.48
C LEU A 721 -7.06 -5.55 12.95
N ILE A 722 -6.40 -4.85 12.04
CA ILE A 722 -5.50 -3.73 12.38
C ILE A 722 -6.28 -2.64 13.12
N ILE A 723 -7.45 -2.24 12.63
CA ILE A 723 -8.33 -1.26 13.30
C ILE A 723 -8.76 -1.76 14.69
N GLN A 724 -9.12 -3.04 14.82
CA GLN A 724 -9.50 -3.63 16.10
C GLN A 724 -8.33 -3.61 17.10
N VAL A 725 -7.11 -3.90 16.63
CA VAL A 725 -5.89 -3.80 17.44
C VAL A 725 -5.67 -2.35 17.86
N MET A 726 -5.80 -1.38 16.95
CA MET A 726 -5.69 0.06 17.29
C MET A 726 -6.64 0.47 18.41
N ALA A 727 -7.91 0.07 18.34
CA ALA A 727 -8.89 0.36 19.38
C ALA A 727 -8.55 -0.32 20.72
N THR A 728 -8.11 -1.59 20.67
CA THR A 728 -7.75 -2.35 21.88
C THR A 728 -6.52 -1.76 22.58
N GLU A 729 -5.52 -1.33 21.80
CA GLU A 729 -4.31 -0.68 22.30
C GLU A 729 -4.61 0.68 22.94
N LEU A 730 -5.54 1.44 22.36
CA LEU A 730 -6.03 2.67 22.98
C LEU A 730 -6.79 2.40 24.28
N ALA A 731 -7.66 1.38 24.31
CA ALA A 731 -8.40 1.00 25.51
C ALA A 731 -7.47 0.69 26.70
N GLN A 732 -6.40 -0.06 26.43
CA GLN A 732 -5.38 -0.38 27.42
C GLN A 732 -4.58 0.85 27.84
N SER A 733 -4.12 1.65 26.87
CA SER A 733 -3.30 2.83 27.16
C SER A 733 -4.05 3.91 27.94
N LEU A 734 -5.36 4.04 27.69
CA LEU A 734 -6.24 5.02 28.34
C LEU A 734 -6.97 4.46 29.57
N ASN A 735 -6.81 3.17 29.89
CA ASN A 735 -7.58 2.45 30.92
C ASN A 735 -9.10 2.70 30.82
N CYS A 736 -9.65 2.67 29.61
CA CYS A 736 -11.06 2.96 29.34
C CYS A 736 -11.82 1.74 28.82
N SER A 737 -13.15 1.83 28.73
CA SER A 737 -13.95 0.81 28.06
C SER A 737 -13.60 0.74 26.57
N GLY A 738 -13.85 -0.41 25.94
CA GLY A 738 -13.57 -0.53 24.50
C GLY A 738 -14.46 0.37 23.65
N GLU A 739 -15.68 0.70 24.10
CA GLU A 739 -16.59 1.62 23.39
C GLU A 739 -16.02 3.04 23.40
N GLU A 740 -15.57 3.52 24.56
CA GLU A 740 -14.85 4.79 24.69
C GLU A 740 -13.55 4.83 23.88
N ALA A 741 -12.86 3.69 23.77
CA ALA A 741 -11.64 3.58 22.97
C ALA A 741 -11.92 3.66 21.47
N THR A 742 -13.01 3.07 20.99
CA THR A 742 -13.46 3.19 19.59
C THR A 742 -13.85 4.64 19.28
N GLU A 743 -14.57 5.31 20.17
CA GLU A 743 -14.91 6.73 20.01
C GLU A 743 -13.64 7.61 20.02
N SER A 744 -12.70 7.31 20.92
CA SER A 744 -11.37 7.94 20.96
C SER A 744 -10.60 7.72 19.65
N LEU A 745 -10.63 6.52 19.08
CA LEU A 745 -10.01 6.21 17.79
C LEU A 745 -10.63 7.01 16.65
N MET A 746 -11.97 7.10 16.61
CA MET A 746 -12.70 7.86 15.58
C MET A 746 -12.46 9.36 15.67
N SER A 747 -12.08 9.88 16.84
CA SER A 747 -11.79 11.29 17.07
C SER A 747 -10.30 11.66 16.91
N LEU A 748 -9.41 10.71 16.62
CA LEU A 748 -7.99 11.01 16.37
C LEU A 748 -7.80 11.83 15.09
N ALA A 749 -6.89 12.79 15.12
CA ALA A 749 -6.44 13.48 13.92
C ALA A 749 -5.76 12.51 12.93
N PRO A 750 -5.80 12.77 11.61
CA PRO A 750 -5.11 11.94 10.60
C PRO A 750 -3.64 11.60 10.95
N SER A 751 -2.86 12.58 11.44
CA SER A 751 -1.47 12.38 11.83
C SER A 751 -1.29 11.47 13.04
N GLU A 752 -2.13 11.61 14.08
CA GLU A 752 -2.09 10.75 15.27
C GLU A 752 -2.53 9.31 14.93
N LEU A 753 -3.52 9.16 14.05
CA LEU A 753 -3.95 7.85 13.56
C LEU A 753 -2.83 7.14 12.78
N LYS A 754 -2.11 7.86 11.92
CA LYS A 754 -0.92 7.36 11.22
C LYS A 754 0.19 6.96 12.21
N ASN A 755 0.44 7.77 13.24
CA ASN A 755 1.45 7.47 14.26
C ASN A 755 1.12 6.20 15.03
N LEU A 756 -0.15 6.03 15.45
CA LEU A 756 -0.64 4.82 16.10
C LEU A 756 -0.39 3.58 15.23
N LEU A 757 -0.73 3.67 13.95
CA LEU A 757 -0.51 2.59 12.99
C LEU A 757 0.98 2.25 12.87
N HIS A 758 1.85 3.25 12.76
CA HIS A 758 3.29 3.04 12.70
C HIS A 758 3.84 2.35 13.96
N HIS A 759 3.34 2.70 15.15
CA HIS A 759 3.73 2.03 16.39
C HIS A 759 3.28 0.57 16.43
N ILE A 760 2.07 0.26 15.97
CA ILE A 760 1.56 -1.11 15.87
C ILE A 760 2.39 -1.94 14.88
N LEU A 761 2.67 -1.39 13.69
CA LEU A 761 3.49 -2.05 12.70
C LEU A 761 4.95 -2.21 13.13
N SER A 762 5.52 -1.25 13.87
CA SER A 762 6.90 -1.38 14.36
C SER A 762 7.01 -2.28 15.59
N GLY A 763 5.91 -2.60 16.27
CA GLY A 763 5.92 -3.35 17.53
C GLY A 763 6.59 -2.60 18.69
N LYS A 764 6.84 -1.29 18.53
CA LYS A 764 7.46 -0.44 19.56
C LYS A 764 6.44 -0.04 20.62
N GLU A 765 6.92 0.14 21.84
CA GLU A 765 6.10 0.68 22.93
C GLU A 765 5.81 2.17 22.71
N PHE A 766 4.61 2.59 23.06
CA PHE A 766 4.15 3.96 22.94
C PHE A 766 3.22 4.28 24.11
N GLY A 767 3.11 5.57 24.40
CA GLY A 767 2.32 6.12 25.48
C GLY A 767 1.25 7.02 24.90
N VAL A 768 0.09 7.03 25.55
CA VAL A 768 -1.06 7.82 25.13
C VAL A 768 -1.42 8.75 26.27
N GLN A 769 -1.49 10.05 25.98
CA GLN A 769 -1.88 11.05 26.97
C GLN A 769 -3.14 11.78 26.50
N ARG A 770 -4.16 11.80 27.36
CA ARG A 770 -5.33 12.70 27.21
C ARG A 770 -4.94 14.07 27.72
N SER A 771 -4.95 15.07 26.86
CA SER A 771 -4.87 16.45 27.28
C SER A 771 -6.28 16.98 27.55
N VAL A 772 -6.53 17.45 28.77
CA VAL A 772 -7.75 18.18 29.10
C VAL A 772 -7.39 19.65 28.96
N ARG A 773 -7.83 20.31 27.89
CA ARG A 773 -7.83 21.78 27.85
C ARG A 773 -9.05 22.25 28.62
N GLU A 774 -8.83 22.92 29.76
CA GLU A 774 -9.89 23.35 30.71
C GLU A 774 -10.75 24.54 30.23
N LEU A 775 -10.64 25.00 28.98
CA LEU A 775 -11.44 26.13 28.48
C LEU A 775 -11.94 25.86 27.06
N ASP A 776 -13.02 25.08 26.94
CA ASP A 776 -14.16 25.35 26.05
C ASP A 776 -15.14 24.17 26.08
N ALA A 777 -16.39 24.44 26.46
CA ALA A 777 -17.46 23.46 26.46
C ALA A 777 -17.81 23.09 25.00
N GLY A 778 -17.22 22.02 24.49
CA GLY A 778 -17.51 21.48 23.15
C GLY A 778 -16.34 20.78 22.45
N VAL A 779 -15.10 20.96 22.90
CA VAL A 779 -13.91 20.37 22.24
C VAL A 779 -13.63 18.97 22.80
N SER A 780 -13.61 17.96 21.92
CA SER A 780 -13.22 16.59 22.30
C SER A 780 -11.79 16.58 22.88
N PRO A 781 -11.51 15.81 23.95
CA PRO A 781 -10.19 15.79 24.58
C PRO A 781 -9.12 15.38 23.56
N ALA A 782 -8.09 16.22 23.39
CA ALA A 782 -7.04 15.93 22.42
C ALA A 782 -6.13 14.81 22.94
N ILE A 783 -6.08 13.70 22.20
CA ILE A 783 -5.23 12.55 22.47
C ILE A 783 -3.92 12.73 21.72
N SER A 784 -2.80 12.56 22.42
CA SER A 784 -1.46 12.62 21.85
C SER A 784 -0.73 11.30 22.06
N ILE A 785 -0.04 10.82 21.02
CA ILE A 785 0.70 9.56 21.03
C ILE A 785 2.20 9.87 21.03
N HIS A 786 2.91 9.36 22.04
CA HIS A 786 4.35 9.60 22.22
C HIS A 786 5.12 8.28 22.29
N HIS A 787 6.32 8.28 21.72
CA HIS A 787 7.22 7.13 21.77
C HIS A 787 7.81 6.97 23.19
N LEU A 788 7.59 5.83 23.85
CA LEU A 788 8.37 5.46 25.05
C LEU A 788 9.73 4.94 24.60
N GLY A 789 10.82 5.33 25.26
CA GLY A 789 12.19 4.97 24.88
C GLY A 789 12.44 3.46 24.69
N ASN A 790 13.67 3.07 24.28
CA ASN A 790 14.08 1.75 23.75
C ASN A 790 13.94 0.50 24.67
N VAL A 791 12.97 0.43 25.57
CA VAL A 791 12.83 -0.65 26.57
C VAL A 791 12.44 -1.99 25.92
N GLY A 792 11.90 -1.98 24.68
CA GLY A 792 11.42 -3.17 23.95
C GLY A 792 12.25 -3.68 22.75
N ALA A 793 13.46 -3.18 22.49
CA ALA A 793 14.23 -3.53 21.28
C ALA A 793 14.66 -5.02 21.23
N THR A 794 14.53 -5.66 20.06
CA THR A 794 14.94 -7.05 19.81
C THR A 794 16.46 -7.22 19.89
N LYS A 795 16.96 -8.46 20.11
CA LYS A 795 18.41 -8.75 20.14
C LYS A 795 19.13 -8.30 18.85
N SER A 796 18.48 -8.39 17.69
CA SER A 796 19.00 -7.95 16.40
C SER A 796 19.18 -6.42 16.35
N GLU A 797 18.19 -5.67 16.85
CA GLU A 797 18.24 -4.20 16.89
C GLU A 797 19.25 -3.68 17.93
N ARG A 798 19.40 -4.36 19.07
CA ARG A 798 20.47 -4.04 20.04
C ARG A 798 21.85 -4.27 19.45
N ALA A 799 22.03 -5.29 18.59
CA ALA A 799 23.30 -5.53 17.89
C ALA A 799 23.59 -4.42 16.86
N GLY A 800 22.57 -3.99 16.10
CA GLY A 800 22.68 -2.86 15.16
C GLY A 800 23.03 -1.54 15.86
N ILE A 801 22.39 -1.23 17.00
CA ILE A 801 22.67 -0.03 17.80
C ILE A 801 24.06 -0.12 18.46
N SER A 802 24.49 -1.31 18.90
CA SER A 802 25.82 -1.52 19.46
C SER A 802 26.92 -1.35 18.42
N LYS A 803 26.65 -1.78 17.17
CA LYS A 803 27.52 -1.58 16.01
C LYS A 803 27.59 -0.11 15.60
N LEU A 804 26.44 0.59 15.56
CA LEU A 804 26.41 2.04 15.33
C LEU A 804 27.14 2.82 16.44
N LYS A 805 27.02 2.38 17.71
CA LYS A 805 27.68 3.00 18.86
C LYS A 805 29.18 2.68 18.91
N SER A 806 29.63 1.53 18.40
CA SER A 806 31.05 1.22 18.20
C SER A 806 31.65 2.01 17.04
N ASP A 807 30.88 2.17 15.95
CA ASP A 807 31.30 2.89 14.75
C ASP A 807 31.38 4.41 15.02
N MET A 808 30.45 4.95 15.82
CA MET A 808 30.53 6.33 16.32
C MET A 808 31.64 6.53 17.36
N LYS A 809 32.04 5.49 18.13
CA LYS A 809 33.18 5.56 19.06
C LYS A 809 34.54 5.48 18.35
N MET A 810 34.62 4.97 17.13
CA MET A 810 35.85 4.99 16.33
C MET A 810 36.16 6.37 15.73
N GLY A 811 35.23 7.32 15.74
CA GLY A 811 35.43 8.67 15.20
C GLY A 811 36.08 9.70 16.15
N MET A 812 36.35 9.36 17.42
CA MET A 812 36.93 10.29 18.40
C MET A 812 38.06 9.62 19.21
N ARG A 813 39.24 9.50 18.61
CA ARG A 813 40.51 9.38 19.36
C ARG A 813 41.60 10.21 18.69
N SER A 814 41.82 11.40 19.21
CA SER A 814 43.07 12.15 19.06
C SER A 814 43.31 13.00 20.32
N GLN A 815 44.54 12.90 20.86
CA GLN A 815 45.16 13.69 21.95
C GLN A 815 44.62 13.43 23.38
N SER A 816 45.38 13.21 24.45
CA SER A 816 46.82 13.37 24.76
C SER A 816 47.21 12.68 26.10
N LEU A 817 48.44 12.13 26.15
CA LEU A 817 49.49 12.10 27.21
C LEU A 817 49.23 11.67 28.69
N ASP A 818 49.85 10.54 29.04
CA ASP A 818 50.73 10.14 30.18
C ASP A 818 50.46 10.52 31.66
N ILE A 819 50.42 9.49 32.54
CA ILE A 819 51.39 9.20 33.64
C ILE A 819 51.01 7.88 34.37
N GLU A 820 52.03 7.12 34.76
CA GLU A 820 52.08 5.76 35.33
C GLU A 820 51.51 5.61 36.76
N ASN A 821 50.90 4.45 37.09
CA ASN A 821 51.40 3.52 38.14
C ASN A 821 50.53 2.26 38.34
N PHE A 822 51.21 1.17 38.68
CA PHE A 822 50.74 -0.19 38.98
C PHE A 822 50.10 -0.30 40.38
N GLU A 823 48.98 -1.03 40.54
CA GLU A 823 48.83 -2.18 41.47
C GLU A 823 47.38 -2.72 41.59
N SER A 824 47.34 -3.99 41.98
CA SER A 824 46.23 -4.95 41.98
C SER A 824 45.11 -4.70 43.00
N GLY A 825 43.87 -5.14 42.68
CA GLY A 825 42.96 -5.67 43.71
C GLY A 825 41.48 -5.29 43.63
N ARG A 826 40.65 -6.32 43.37
CA ARG A 826 39.29 -6.57 43.89
C ARG A 826 38.21 -5.47 43.70
N TYR A 827 37.28 -5.77 42.79
CA TYR A 827 35.98 -5.09 42.69
C TYR A 827 35.12 -5.31 43.95
N ARG A 828 34.87 -4.22 44.69
CA ARG A 828 33.69 -4.03 45.56
C ARG A 828 32.85 -2.89 44.96
N LEU A 829 31.54 -3.13 44.78
CA LEU A 829 30.56 -2.08 44.50
C LEU A 829 30.44 -1.14 45.73
N PRO A 830 30.37 0.19 45.54
CA PRO A 830 29.93 1.10 46.59
C PRO A 830 28.44 1.42 46.46
N SER A 831 27.76 1.29 47.60
CA SER A 831 26.47 1.91 47.93
C SER A 831 26.55 3.44 47.83
N ILE A 832 25.44 4.09 47.48
CA ILE A 832 25.20 5.51 47.77
C ILE A 832 23.98 5.61 48.69
N GLU A 833 24.20 6.35 49.75
CA GLU A 833 23.31 6.66 50.86
C GLU A 833 22.18 7.64 50.49
N SER A 834 21.11 7.45 51.24
CA SER A 834 19.97 8.31 51.58
C SER A 834 20.08 9.82 51.42
N LEU A 835 19.01 10.43 50.91
CA LEU A 835 18.48 11.72 51.37
C LEU A 835 16.93 11.67 51.40
N ASP A 836 16.38 12.43 52.34
CA ASP A 836 15.12 12.28 53.07
C ASP A 836 13.80 12.36 52.26
N MET A 837 12.81 11.61 52.76
CA MET A 837 11.41 11.58 52.33
C MET A 837 10.55 12.50 53.22
N SER A 838 9.71 13.34 52.61
CA SER A 838 8.44 13.78 53.20
C SER A 838 7.30 12.86 52.70
N PRO A 839 6.35 12.44 53.55
CA PRO A 839 5.37 11.43 53.18
C PRO A 839 4.14 12.08 52.55
N GLU A 840 4.05 12.09 51.22
CA GLU A 840 2.76 12.12 50.54
C GLU A 840 2.58 10.85 49.72
N CYS A 841 1.44 10.22 49.96
CA CYS A 841 1.09 8.86 49.57
C CYS A 841 1.10 8.69 48.04
N SER A 842 2.16 8.12 47.47
CA SER A 842 2.16 7.64 46.10
C SER A 842 1.51 6.25 46.03
N PRO A 843 0.54 5.98 45.15
CA PRO A 843 -0.01 4.65 44.98
C PRO A 843 1.08 3.72 44.42
N VAL A 844 1.16 2.53 45.02
CA VAL A 844 2.05 1.43 44.67
C VAL A 844 2.09 1.24 43.15
N ALA A 845 3.27 1.47 42.54
CA ALA A 845 3.51 1.16 41.14
C ALA A 845 3.30 -0.35 40.91
N LYS A 846 2.19 -0.72 40.26
CA LYS A 846 2.00 -2.07 39.73
C LYS A 846 3.13 -2.36 38.74
N ASP A 847 3.76 -3.52 38.87
CA ASP A 847 4.86 -3.98 38.02
C ASP A 847 4.46 -3.91 36.53
N THR A 848 5.07 -2.99 35.78
CA THR A 848 4.74 -2.63 34.38
C THR A 848 5.06 -3.72 33.35
N ARG A 849 5.38 -4.94 33.80
CA ARG A 849 5.81 -6.08 32.98
C ARG A 849 4.72 -7.11 32.71
N HIS A 850 3.59 -7.04 33.41
CA HIS A 850 2.46 -7.95 33.21
C HIS A 850 1.65 -7.54 31.96
N GLY A 851 1.33 -8.50 31.09
CA GLY A 851 0.57 -8.31 29.85
C GLY A 851 1.42 -8.01 28.60
N GLN A 852 2.74 -7.83 28.73
CA GLN A 852 3.61 -7.42 27.61
C GLN A 852 3.70 -8.49 26.50
N TRP A 853 3.82 -9.76 26.87
CA TRP A 853 3.95 -10.82 25.87
C TRP A 853 2.60 -11.21 25.28
N LEU A 854 1.54 -11.18 26.09
CA LEU A 854 0.18 -11.35 25.57
C LEU A 854 -0.14 -10.27 24.55
N ARG A 855 0.18 -9.01 24.85
CA ARG A 855 0.07 -7.90 23.91
C ARG A 855 0.84 -8.18 22.62
N ARG A 856 2.12 -8.53 22.72
CA ARG A 856 2.95 -8.84 21.55
C ARG A 856 2.38 -9.97 20.70
N ARG A 857 1.90 -11.05 21.32
CA ARG A 857 1.29 -12.17 20.59
C ARG A 857 -0.01 -11.78 19.90
N ARG A 858 -0.82 -10.90 20.51
CA ARG A 858 -2.02 -10.33 19.87
C ARG A 858 -1.65 -9.49 18.64
N LEU A 859 -0.63 -8.64 18.75
CA LEU A 859 -0.15 -7.82 17.63
C LEU A 859 0.38 -8.70 16.49
N ASP A 860 1.36 -9.56 16.79
CA ASP A 860 1.99 -10.40 15.77
C ASP A 860 0.99 -11.39 15.16
N GLY A 861 0.10 -11.96 15.97
CA GLY A 861 -0.98 -12.84 15.50
C GLY A 861 -2.00 -12.13 14.62
N ALA A 862 -2.42 -10.90 14.96
CA ALA A 862 -3.36 -10.12 14.14
C ALA A 862 -2.74 -9.67 12.81
N LEU A 863 -1.44 -9.37 12.81
CA LEU A 863 -0.66 -8.98 11.64
C LEU A 863 -0.13 -10.17 10.82
N ASN A 864 -0.33 -11.41 11.30
CA ASN A 864 0.30 -12.64 10.77
C ASN A 864 1.83 -12.52 10.62
N ARG A 865 2.49 -11.85 11.57
CA ARG A 865 3.92 -11.67 11.54
C ARG A 865 4.64 -12.94 11.96
N VAL A 866 5.47 -13.47 11.07
CA VAL A 866 6.33 -14.63 11.34
C VAL A 866 7.82 -14.30 11.16
N PRO A 867 8.74 -15.10 11.71
CA PRO A 867 10.19 -14.90 11.50
C PRO A 867 10.61 -15.12 10.04
N VAL A 868 11.68 -14.45 9.61
CA VAL A 868 12.27 -14.62 8.27
C VAL A 868 12.62 -16.08 7.99
N GLY A 869 12.22 -16.58 6.82
CA GLY A 869 12.43 -17.96 6.41
C GLY A 869 11.48 -18.98 7.05
N PHE A 870 10.47 -18.55 7.81
CA PHE A 870 9.47 -19.43 8.42
C PHE A 870 8.82 -20.36 7.38
N TYR A 871 8.32 -19.82 6.26
CA TYR A 871 7.62 -20.63 5.25
C TYR A 871 8.54 -21.66 4.59
N GLN A 872 9.78 -21.31 4.26
CA GLN A 872 10.75 -22.26 3.71
C GLN A 872 11.00 -23.43 4.67
N LYS A 873 11.06 -23.16 5.97
CA LYS A 873 11.19 -24.18 7.00
C LYS A 873 9.93 -25.04 7.14
N VAL A 874 8.74 -24.45 7.03
CA VAL A 874 7.46 -25.18 6.98
C VAL A 874 7.41 -26.11 5.77
N TRP A 875 7.91 -25.66 4.62
CA TRP A 875 8.01 -26.50 3.43
C TRP A 875 8.91 -27.73 3.66
N LYS A 876 10.10 -27.54 4.27
CA LYS A 876 11.03 -28.65 4.59
C LYS A 876 10.43 -29.66 5.55
N ILE A 877 9.72 -29.23 6.60
CA ILE A 877 9.09 -30.18 7.53
C ILE A 877 7.92 -30.95 6.88
N LEU A 878 7.15 -30.31 5.98
CA LEU A 878 6.09 -30.98 5.22
C LEU A 878 6.60 -32.07 4.28
N GLN A 879 7.87 -32.01 3.85
CA GLN A 879 8.47 -33.11 3.10
C GLN A 879 8.71 -34.35 3.97
N LYS A 880 8.78 -34.19 5.29
CA LYS A 880 9.07 -35.27 6.25
C LYS A 880 7.83 -35.83 6.94
N CYS A 881 6.66 -35.21 6.82
CA CYS A 881 5.41 -35.69 7.44
C CYS A 881 4.30 -35.85 6.40
N HIS A 882 3.15 -36.45 6.77
CA HIS A 882 2.01 -36.54 5.84
C HIS A 882 1.27 -35.21 5.68
N GLY A 883 1.36 -34.34 6.69
CA GLY A 883 0.80 -32.99 6.69
C GLY A 883 0.83 -32.37 8.08
N LEU A 884 0.53 -31.07 8.15
CA LEU A 884 0.33 -30.33 9.39
C LEU A 884 -1.17 -30.06 9.57
N SER A 885 -1.77 -30.56 10.64
CA SER A 885 -3.15 -30.23 11.03
C SER A 885 -3.13 -29.01 11.95
N ILE A 886 -3.96 -28.02 11.63
CA ILE A 886 -4.20 -26.82 12.42
C ILE A 886 -5.71 -26.66 12.54
N GLU A 887 -6.25 -26.84 13.75
CA GLU A 887 -7.69 -26.75 14.03
C GLU A 887 -8.55 -27.62 13.07
N GLY A 888 -8.10 -28.86 12.84
CA GLY A 888 -8.79 -29.84 11.98
C GLY A 888 -8.58 -29.63 10.48
N PHE A 889 -7.90 -28.56 10.06
CA PHE A 889 -7.53 -28.34 8.67
C PHE A 889 -6.11 -28.85 8.41
N VAL A 890 -5.98 -29.74 7.44
CA VAL A 890 -4.69 -30.32 7.08
C VAL A 890 -4.06 -29.54 5.94
N LEU A 891 -2.84 -29.07 6.17
CA LEU A 891 -1.89 -28.67 5.13
C LEU A 891 -1.13 -29.93 4.68
N PRO A 892 -1.49 -30.52 3.52
CA PRO A 892 -0.97 -31.82 3.13
C PRO A 892 0.47 -31.72 2.60
N SER A 893 1.22 -32.81 2.75
CA SER A 893 2.55 -32.94 2.13
C SER A 893 2.52 -32.88 0.60
N SER A 894 1.37 -33.18 -0.04
CA SER A 894 1.19 -33.03 -1.48
C SER A 894 1.43 -31.60 -1.97
N THR A 895 1.21 -30.58 -1.12
CA THR A 895 1.50 -29.18 -1.47
C THR A 895 2.98 -28.97 -1.83
N THR A 896 3.91 -29.74 -1.24
CA THR A 896 5.34 -29.67 -1.58
C THR A 896 5.67 -30.27 -2.95
N ARG A 897 4.75 -31.08 -3.51
CA ARG A 897 4.83 -31.60 -4.87
C ARG A 897 4.35 -30.58 -5.90
N GLU A 898 3.40 -29.75 -5.51
CA GLU A 898 2.82 -28.69 -6.35
C GLU A 898 3.65 -27.41 -6.36
N MET A 899 4.31 -27.05 -5.25
CA MET A 899 4.94 -25.75 -5.04
C MET A 899 6.37 -25.89 -4.50
N THR A 900 7.23 -24.95 -4.87
CA THR A 900 8.61 -24.80 -4.37
C THR A 900 8.66 -23.98 -3.06
N PRO A 901 9.73 -24.08 -2.25
CA PRO A 901 9.82 -23.37 -0.97
C PRO A 901 9.92 -21.84 -1.09
N GLY A 902 10.39 -21.30 -2.22
CA GLY A 902 10.48 -19.85 -2.44
C GLY A 902 9.26 -19.22 -3.14
N GLU A 903 8.23 -20.00 -3.49
CA GLU A 903 7.00 -19.47 -4.07
C GLU A 903 6.13 -18.74 -3.03
N ILE A 904 5.72 -17.51 -3.34
CA ILE A 904 4.75 -16.76 -2.53
C ILE A 904 3.41 -17.52 -2.42
N LYS A 905 3.02 -18.24 -3.47
CA LYS A 905 1.81 -19.08 -3.48
C LYS A 905 1.79 -20.07 -2.31
N PHE A 906 2.94 -20.67 -1.98
CA PHE A 906 3.07 -21.57 -0.83
C PHE A 906 2.89 -20.80 0.48
N SER A 907 3.57 -19.67 0.66
CA SER A 907 3.46 -18.83 1.87
C SER A 907 2.02 -18.37 2.12
N VAL A 908 1.33 -17.91 1.08
CA VAL A 908 -0.08 -17.50 1.15
C VAL A 908 -1.00 -18.68 1.51
N HIS A 909 -0.70 -19.89 1.05
CA HIS A 909 -1.45 -21.08 1.40
C HIS A 909 -1.29 -21.43 2.89
N VAL A 910 -0.06 -21.38 3.42
CA VAL A 910 0.23 -21.56 4.85
C VAL A 910 -0.50 -20.51 5.69
N GLU A 911 -0.41 -19.23 5.32
CA GLU A 911 -1.15 -18.15 5.99
C GLU A 911 -2.66 -18.38 5.96
N THR A 912 -3.21 -18.87 4.84
CA THR A 912 -4.65 -19.13 4.72
C THR A 912 -5.12 -20.18 5.73
N VAL A 913 -4.31 -21.22 5.98
CA VAL A 913 -4.60 -22.22 7.02
C VAL A 913 -4.51 -21.60 8.41
N LEU A 914 -3.45 -20.84 8.72
CA LEU A 914 -3.29 -20.16 10.01
C LEU A 914 -4.39 -19.13 10.31
N ASN A 915 -4.88 -18.44 9.27
CA ASN A 915 -5.91 -17.41 9.39
C ASN A 915 -7.27 -17.94 9.80
N ARG A 916 -7.51 -19.26 9.71
CA ARG A 916 -8.73 -19.89 10.21
C ARG A 916 -8.84 -19.86 11.72
N VAL A 917 -7.70 -19.79 12.42
CA VAL A 917 -7.65 -19.64 13.87
C VAL A 917 -8.11 -18.21 14.20
N PRO A 918 -9.24 -17.99 14.89
CA PRO A 918 -9.79 -16.65 15.03
C PRO A 918 -9.04 -15.78 16.05
N GLN A 919 -8.56 -16.36 17.17
CA GLN A 919 -7.87 -15.64 18.23
C GLN A 919 -6.40 -15.37 17.85
N PRO A 920 -5.95 -14.11 17.81
CA PRO A 920 -4.59 -13.77 17.38
C PRO A 920 -3.51 -14.30 18.33
N GLU A 921 -3.71 -14.23 19.65
CA GLU A 921 -2.75 -14.75 20.63
C GLU A 921 -2.55 -16.27 20.53
N TYR A 922 -3.61 -17.01 20.24
CA TYR A 922 -3.57 -18.46 20.04
C TYR A 922 -2.94 -18.83 18.69
N ARG A 923 -3.30 -18.10 17.62
CA ARG A 923 -2.65 -18.21 16.31
C ARG A 923 -1.13 -18.04 16.45
N GLN A 924 -0.67 -17.08 17.25
CA GLN A 924 0.75 -16.87 17.48
C GLN A 924 1.41 -18.02 18.26
N LEU A 925 0.75 -18.63 19.24
CA LEU A 925 1.27 -19.84 19.89
C LEU A 925 1.38 -21.03 18.93
N LEU A 926 0.45 -21.18 17.99
CA LEU A 926 0.55 -22.20 16.94
C LEU A 926 1.74 -21.93 16.00
N VAL A 927 1.99 -20.66 15.65
CA VAL A 927 3.20 -20.27 14.90
C VAL A 927 4.47 -20.61 15.67
N GLU A 928 4.53 -20.30 16.97
CA GLU A 928 5.66 -20.68 17.84
C GLU A 928 5.84 -22.21 17.88
N ALA A 929 4.76 -22.99 17.97
CA ALA A 929 4.81 -24.45 17.96
C ALA A 929 5.35 -24.99 16.63
N ILE A 930 4.87 -24.44 15.50
CA ILE A 930 5.37 -24.78 14.16
C ILE A 930 6.85 -24.42 14.03
N LEU A 931 7.28 -23.27 14.55
CA LEU A 931 8.67 -22.86 14.53
C LEU A 931 9.57 -23.87 15.27
N VAL A 932 9.15 -24.36 16.44
CA VAL A 932 9.85 -25.43 17.16
C VAL A 932 9.85 -26.72 16.35
N LEU A 933 8.72 -27.13 15.78
CA LEU A 933 8.63 -28.31 14.91
C LEU A 933 9.60 -28.22 13.74
N THR A 934 9.79 -27.03 13.17
CA THR A 934 10.72 -26.87 12.05
C THR A 934 12.18 -27.11 12.40
N MET A 935 12.56 -27.12 13.68
CA MET A 935 13.92 -27.53 14.08
C MET A 935 14.19 -29.01 13.75
N LEU A 936 13.14 -29.84 13.64
CA LEU A 936 13.25 -31.23 13.18
C LEU A 936 13.51 -31.33 11.67
N ALA A 937 13.26 -30.26 10.91
CA ALA A 937 13.51 -30.25 9.48
C ALA A 937 15.01 -30.36 9.17
N ASP A 938 15.88 -29.94 10.07
CA ASP A 938 17.34 -30.00 9.88
C ASP A 938 17.94 -31.32 10.40
N VAL A 939 17.15 -32.20 11.02
CA VAL A 939 17.60 -33.50 11.53
C VAL A 939 17.46 -34.57 10.45
N GLU A 940 18.47 -35.43 10.27
CA GLU A 940 18.49 -36.52 9.29
C GLU A 940 17.52 -37.66 9.66
N ILE A 941 16.23 -37.41 9.50
CA ILE A 941 15.15 -38.39 9.71
C ILE A 941 14.45 -38.61 8.37
N PRO A 942 14.30 -39.87 7.91
CA PRO A 942 13.72 -40.18 6.61
C PRO A 942 12.22 -39.82 6.52
N SER A 943 11.46 -39.99 7.61
CA SER A 943 10.06 -39.57 7.70
C SER A 943 9.58 -39.60 9.16
N ILE A 944 8.70 -38.67 9.50
CA ILE A 944 7.89 -38.64 10.73
C ILE A 944 6.57 -39.42 10.54
N GLY A 945 6.19 -39.72 9.29
CA GLY A 945 5.20 -40.77 8.98
C GLY A 945 3.73 -40.52 9.37
N SER A 946 3.37 -39.38 9.95
CA SER A 946 1.98 -39.08 10.36
C SER A 946 1.56 -37.63 10.07
N ILE A 947 0.27 -37.33 10.25
CA ILE A 947 -0.22 -35.95 10.28
C ILE A 947 0.05 -35.39 11.67
N ILE A 948 0.86 -34.34 11.75
CA ILE A 948 1.23 -33.68 13.01
C ILE A 948 0.11 -32.72 13.38
N ASN A 949 -0.50 -32.90 14.56
CA ASN A 949 -1.57 -32.02 15.04
C ASN A 949 -0.95 -30.92 15.90
N VAL A 950 -0.87 -29.71 15.36
CA VAL A 950 -0.18 -28.59 16.00
C VAL A 950 -0.91 -28.15 17.28
N GLU A 951 -2.25 -28.16 17.26
CA GLU A 951 -3.08 -27.85 18.43
C GLU A 951 -2.79 -28.77 19.62
N LYS A 952 -2.56 -30.07 19.37
CA LYS A 952 -2.25 -31.05 20.43
C LYS A 952 -0.92 -30.75 21.11
N ILE A 953 0.07 -30.28 20.35
CA ILE A 953 1.38 -29.87 20.89
C ILE A 953 1.22 -28.65 21.81
N VAL A 954 0.42 -27.66 21.40
CA VAL A 954 0.14 -26.48 22.23
C VAL A 954 -0.60 -26.87 23.51
N HIS A 955 -1.59 -27.76 23.43
CA HIS A 955 -2.29 -28.26 24.62
C HIS A 955 -1.38 -29.05 25.55
N LEU A 956 -0.50 -29.91 25.01
CA LEU A 956 0.47 -30.65 25.81
C LEU A 956 1.44 -29.70 26.52
N ALA A 957 1.96 -28.69 25.81
CA ALA A 957 2.81 -27.65 26.41
C ALA A 957 2.06 -26.89 27.51
N ASN A 958 0.78 -26.56 27.28
CA ASN A 958 -0.07 -25.89 28.24
C ASN A 958 -0.31 -26.72 29.51
N ASP A 959 -0.57 -28.03 29.38
CA ASP A 959 -0.77 -28.90 30.54
C ASP A 959 0.51 -29.09 31.35
N MET A 960 1.67 -29.18 30.68
CA MET A 960 2.98 -29.18 31.35
C MET A 960 3.23 -27.87 32.10
N PHE A 961 2.97 -26.72 31.46
CA PHE A 961 3.08 -25.40 32.07
C PHE A 961 2.13 -25.27 33.28
N TYR A 962 0.87 -25.63 33.11
CA TYR A 962 -0.15 -25.56 34.16
C TYR A 962 0.24 -26.38 35.39
N LYS A 963 0.73 -27.61 35.17
CA LYS A 963 1.21 -28.48 36.25
C LYS A 963 2.40 -27.86 36.98
N ASP A 964 3.42 -27.41 36.25
CA ASP A 964 4.61 -26.79 36.85
C ASP A 964 4.24 -25.54 37.67
N GLN A 965 3.35 -24.67 37.18
CA GLN A 965 2.92 -23.48 37.91
C GLN A 965 2.12 -23.83 39.18
N ARG A 966 1.23 -24.82 39.10
CA ARG A 966 0.48 -25.30 40.25
C ARG A 966 1.41 -25.91 41.31
N ASP A 967 2.40 -26.70 40.89
CA ASP A 967 3.37 -27.32 41.78
C ASP A 967 4.28 -26.28 42.46
N LEU A 968 4.44 -25.09 41.85
CA LEU A 968 5.12 -23.92 42.41
C LEU A 968 4.23 -23.03 43.30
N GLY A 969 2.95 -23.41 43.49
CA GLY A 969 2.02 -22.70 44.37
C GLY A 969 1.27 -21.53 43.73
N ALA A 970 1.16 -21.46 42.39
CA ALA A 970 0.34 -20.46 41.73
C ALA A 970 -1.16 -20.62 42.08
N GLU A 971 -1.83 -19.51 42.39
CA GLU A 971 -3.25 -19.50 42.74
C GLU A 971 -4.15 -19.82 41.53
N GLU A 972 -5.30 -20.47 41.76
CA GLU A 972 -6.22 -20.91 40.69
C GLU A 972 -6.71 -19.75 39.80
N HIS A 973 -6.86 -18.56 40.35
CA HIS A 973 -7.30 -17.38 39.60
C HIS A 973 -6.27 -16.90 38.56
N ILE A 974 -4.98 -17.16 38.78
CA ILE A 974 -3.88 -16.79 37.85
C ILE A 974 -3.78 -17.84 36.72
N LEU A 975 -4.20 -19.07 37.01
CA LEU A 975 -4.17 -20.18 36.06
C LEU A 975 -5.45 -20.34 35.24
N GLU A 976 -6.30 -19.30 35.19
CA GLU A 976 -7.54 -19.30 34.40
C GLU A 976 -7.27 -19.74 32.95
N ARG A 977 -8.02 -20.74 32.50
CA ARG A 977 -7.98 -21.23 31.12
C ARG A 977 -8.96 -20.41 30.29
N ASP A 978 -8.52 -20.01 29.10
CA ASP A 978 -9.40 -19.44 28.10
C ASP A 978 -10.47 -20.48 27.71
N PRO A 979 -11.77 -20.18 27.88
CA PRO A 979 -12.84 -21.15 27.60
C PRO A 979 -12.92 -21.55 26.13
N SER A 980 -12.40 -20.72 25.21
CA SER A 980 -12.43 -21.01 23.77
C SER A 980 -11.30 -21.91 23.30
N THR A 981 -10.10 -21.74 23.88
CA THR A 981 -8.88 -22.44 23.45
C THR A 981 -8.37 -23.45 24.47
N GLY A 982 -8.88 -23.46 25.70
CA GLY A 982 -8.40 -24.30 26.79
C GLY A 982 -6.99 -23.98 27.30
N VAL A 983 -6.34 -22.94 26.75
CA VAL A 983 -4.99 -22.51 27.10
C VAL A 983 -5.01 -21.57 28.31
N CYS A 984 -4.07 -21.75 29.23
CA CYS A 984 -3.90 -20.91 30.40
C CYS A 984 -3.52 -19.47 29.99
N ARG A 985 -4.22 -18.47 30.53
CA ARG A 985 -3.96 -17.05 30.24
C ARG A 985 -2.54 -16.62 30.58
N LEU A 986 -1.96 -17.20 31.64
CA LEU A 986 -0.57 -16.91 32.02
C LEU A 986 0.44 -17.43 30.98
N LEU A 987 0.13 -18.51 30.25
CA LEU A 987 1.00 -18.99 29.17
C LEU A 987 1.04 -17.98 28.01
N TYR A 988 -0.10 -17.37 27.67
CA TYR A 988 -0.16 -16.31 26.67
C TYR A 988 0.68 -15.08 27.03
N ASP A 989 0.94 -14.83 28.32
CA ASP A 989 1.78 -13.74 28.80
C ASP A 989 3.21 -14.17 29.20
N SER A 990 3.54 -15.44 29.02
CA SER A 990 4.88 -15.95 29.29
C SER A 990 5.88 -15.48 28.23
N ALA A 991 7.10 -15.12 28.64
CA ALA A 991 8.17 -14.81 27.70
C ALA A 991 8.50 -16.03 26.82
N PRO A 992 8.90 -15.87 25.54
CA PRO A 992 9.29 -17.00 24.71
C PRO A 992 10.44 -17.80 25.31
N SER A 993 11.45 -17.12 25.85
CA SER A 993 12.64 -17.72 26.44
C SER A 993 12.59 -17.77 27.97
N GLY A 994 13.29 -18.73 28.57
CA GLY A 994 13.47 -18.83 30.02
C GLY A 994 12.95 -20.15 30.58
N ARG A 995 13.19 -20.41 31.87
CA ARG A 995 12.77 -21.66 32.53
C ARG A 995 11.27 -21.93 32.40
N PHE A 996 10.47 -20.87 32.51
CA PHE A 996 9.01 -20.93 32.39
C PHE A 996 8.50 -20.30 31.07
N GLY A 997 9.35 -20.21 30.05
CA GLY A 997 8.98 -19.57 28.79
C GLY A 997 8.19 -20.48 27.85
N SER A 998 7.35 -19.90 26.99
CA SER A 998 6.47 -20.66 26.07
C SER A 998 7.27 -21.63 25.19
N MET A 999 8.39 -21.20 24.60
CA MET A 999 9.19 -22.03 23.71
C MET A 999 9.82 -23.21 24.44
N THR A 1000 10.11 -23.09 25.73
CA THR A 1000 10.65 -24.19 26.55
C THR A 1000 9.61 -25.32 26.68
N TYR A 1001 8.35 -24.97 26.96
CA TYR A 1001 7.27 -25.95 27.04
C TYR A 1001 6.88 -26.51 25.68
N LEU A 1002 6.84 -25.67 24.64
CA LEU A 1002 6.61 -26.12 23.26
C LEU A 1002 7.71 -27.08 22.79
N THR A 1003 8.97 -26.83 23.12
CA THR A 1003 10.09 -27.74 22.81
C THR A 1003 9.93 -29.09 23.49
N LYS A 1004 9.60 -29.09 24.80
CA LYS A 1004 9.32 -30.34 25.53
C LYS A 1004 8.13 -31.08 24.93
N ALA A 1005 7.04 -30.37 24.61
CA ALA A 1005 5.85 -30.95 24.03
C ALA A 1005 6.11 -31.53 22.64
N VAL A 1006 6.88 -30.85 21.78
CA VAL A 1006 7.30 -31.38 20.47
C VAL A 1006 8.12 -32.65 20.64
N ALA A 1007 9.09 -32.67 21.56
CA ALA A 1007 9.92 -33.85 21.81
C ALA A 1007 9.08 -35.05 22.25
N VAL A 1008 8.16 -34.85 23.21
CA VAL A 1008 7.24 -35.90 23.69
C VAL A 1008 6.29 -36.36 22.58
N TYR A 1009 5.70 -35.41 21.85
CA TYR A 1009 4.73 -35.72 20.80
C TYR A 1009 5.36 -36.49 19.63
N VAL A 1010 6.57 -36.11 19.22
CA VAL A 1010 7.25 -36.73 18.08
C VAL A 1010 7.87 -38.08 18.45
N GLN A 1011 8.22 -38.30 19.72
CA GLN A 1011 8.73 -39.60 20.21
C GLN A 1011 7.79 -40.76 19.87
N ASP A 1012 6.48 -40.54 19.87
CA ASP A 1012 5.46 -41.55 19.54
C ASP A 1012 5.47 -41.95 18.04
N PHE A 1013 6.10 -41.15 17.18
CA PHE A 1013 6.12 -41.33 15.73
C PHE A 1013 7.49 -41.71 15.16
N LEU A 1014 8.55 -41.62 15.96
CA LEU A 1014 9.91 -41.93 15.50
C LEU A 1014 10.15 -43.45 15.46
N PRO A 1015 10.81 -43.99 14.41
CA PRO A 1015 11.20 -45.40 14.39
C PRO A 1015 12.17 -45.71 15.53
N SER A 1016 12.07 -46.92 16.08
CA SER A 1016 12.70 -47.40 17.33
C SER A 1016 14.24 -47.39 17.40
N GLY A 1017 14.93 -46.76 16.43
CA GLY A 1017 16.39 -46.62 16.36
C GLY A 1017 16.89 -45.17 16.20
N SER A 1018 16.02 -44.16 16.32
CA SER A 1018 16.35 -42.74 16.07
C SER A 1018 17.03 -42.08 17.28
N CYS A 1019 18.23 -42.56 17.66
CA CYS A 1019 18.94 -42.10 18.86
C CYS A 1019 19.49 -40.66 18.76
N ALA A 1020 19.58 -40.08 17.55
CA ALA A 1020 20.06 -38.70 17.37
C ALA A 1020 18.99 -37.62 17.63
N VAL A 1021 17.71 -38.02 17.72
CA VAL A 1021 16.55 -37.12 17.91
C VAL A 1021 16.08 -37.10 19.37
N GLN A 1022 16.23 -38.23 20.07
CA GLN A 1022 16.07 -38.35 21.53
C GLN A 1022 17.22 -37.65 22.24
#